data_AF-A0A0G4FBM4-F1
#
_entry.id   AF-A0A0G4FBM4-F1
#
_cell.length_a   1.000
_cell.length_b   1.000
_cell.length_c   1.000
_cell.angle_alpha   90.00
_cell.angle_beta   90.00
_cell.angle_gamma   90.00
#
_symmetry.space_group_name_H-M   'P 1'
#
loop_
_entity.id
_entity.type
_entity.pdbx_description
1 polymer ?
#
loop_
_entity_poly.entity_id
_entity_poly.type
_entity_poly.pdbx_seq_one_letter_code
_entity_poly.pdbx_strand_id
1 'polypeptide(L)'
;MAAVITVGNMTWPQQRAVLVDGMVKRAASMGCRDATVLRAVRLLDVCLADKLIDTNDASQVAVVCVAACVKRLEPHLLMDDMPDDPTHTQVVGRAVDSSVCGIGCVEKLFTAAAMDTHGRLFSFAKYLMFLSMCDVDLAGCDVRLLAATAVYITRKTNQKQIAGGIWSAALVSESSVSESALQSSVTTLRMQRLMWGDTQTTKGIVTDAVDELFASPDRHGVASSRSHPQQEQQPRCQGGSQEHPVSHLFVGSRGHLPDIVTAARHRATSRRIQAAFTIAELRNRLANSLSRDGHGINTPQLQLVRFDPSLGMGDLMAAVWIAEEGGRWDETGEVLQLASQCRYCELPLNLTADDINTHANKTAYGSFPRVLAQLMVVGRHVDFGDGSRLQIFRHANGEVRAIKDEPGFRLDVDPPLAAGHLEWESGHLPTTDASLSSFAKHKILSYFYQTHQINRTSISLNRYVGGGRLDGLLTQSPHTPVAGCTTIFIRDGEVRLLVLTNSSHNFVAWTLIQDLGNNYVDVRVATTEAPVVGAGGPFKHRFPVTTQLARVALGSGVAQYVFDGQVDDDSDDDDSDDVMVTIWLTAAEARTPQLRRRTALTTLHRSDDQPTKQYRRLSVAGLLTTDSVASCCRWPTDAGWLWAVGCHVFKSPAHITWMGPSVRRRCLRCRLQSCVWM
;
A
#
# COMPACT_ATOMS: atom_id res chain seq x y z
N MET A 1 5.50 -0.12 -46.85
CA MET A 1 4.12 -0.27 -46.31
C MET A 1 4.15 0.13 -44.85
N ALA A 2 3.58 1.27 -44.50
CA ALA A 2 3.53 1.73 -43.11
C ALA A 2 2.46 0.96 -42.34
N ALA A 3 2.81 0.40 -41.18
CA ALA A 3 1.85 -0.22 -40.29
C ALA A 3 0.87 0.85 -39.79
N VAL A 4 -0.41 0.69 -40.11
CA VAL A 4 -1.49 1.54 -39.59
C VAL A 4 -1.67 1.20 -38.11
N ILE A 5 -1.37 2.16 -37.23
CA ILE A 5 -1.51 1.99 -35.78
C ILE A 5 -3.01 2.10 -35.45
N THR A 6 -3.64 1.02 -34.99
CA THR A 6 -5.03 1.02 -34.52
C THR A 6 -5.10 1.50 -33.07
N VAL A 7 -5.61 2.72 -32.86
CA VAL A 7 -5.57 3.45 -31.57
C VAL A 7 -6.91 3.38 -30.78
N GLY A 8 -7.94 2.76 -31.35
CA GLY A 8 -9.36 3.00 -31.01
C GLY A 8 -9.86 2.71 -29.58
N ASN A 9 -9.12 2.03 -28.71
CA ASN A 9 -9.60 1.64 -27.36
C ASN A 9 -8.63 2.00 -26.21
N MET A 10 -7.59 2.80 -26.46
CA MET A 10 -6.56 3.12 -25.45
C MET A 10 -6.90 4.41 -24.70
N THR A 11 -6.47 4.50 -23.43
CA THR A 11 -6.50 5.77 -22.69
C THR A 11 -5.50 6.76 -23.28
N TRP A 12 -5.76 8.07 -23.19
CA TRP A 12 -4.88 9.09 -23.76
C TRP A 12 -3.39 8.93 -23.37
N PRO A 13 -3.00 8.63 -22.11
CA PRO A 13 -1.62 8.35 -21.75
C PRO A 13 -0.96 7.22 -22.56
N GLN A 14 -1.71 6.15 -22.81
CA GLN A 14 -1.25 5.00 -23.60
C GLN A 14 -1.15 5.34 -25.09
N GLN A 15 -2.17 6.04 -25.63
CA GLN A 15 -2.15 6.52 -27.02
C GLN A 15 -0.95 7.42 -27.25
N ARG A 16 -0.72 8.38 -26.35
CA ARG A 16 0.42 9.29 -26.41
C ARG A 16 1.74 8.56 -26.39
N ALA A 17 1.92 7.57 -25.50
CA ALA A 17 3.15 6.78 -25.45
C ALA A 17 3.43 6.07 -26.79
N VAL A 18 2.42 5.46 -27.41
CA VAL A 18 2.53 4.82 -28.73
C VAL A 18 2.86 5.83 -29.83
N LEU A 19 2.24 7.01 -29.81
CA LEU A 19 2.51 8.08 -30.77
C LEU A 19 3.95 8.59 -30.65
N VAL A 20 4.43 8.86 -29.43
CA VAL A 20 5.80 9.31 -29.18
C VAL A 20 6.81 8.26 -29.63
N ASP A 21 6.58 6.97 -29.34
CA ASP A 21 7.43 5.86 -29.82
C ASP A 21 7.50 5.84 -31.37
N GLY A 22 6.35 5.98 -32.04
CA GLY A 22 6.26 6.06 -33.49
C GLY A 22 6.98 7.29 -34.08
N MET A 23 6.90 8.44 -33.41
CA MET A 23 7.61 9.66 -33.80
C MET A 23 9.12 9.50 -33.68
N VAL A 24 9.61 8.89 -32.59
CA VAL A 24 11.03 8.63 -32.38
C VAL A 24 11.56 7.67 -33.46
N LYS A 25 10.86 6.57 -33.74
CA LYS A 25 11.22 5.62 -34.83
C LYS A 25 11.30 6.31 -36.18
N ARG A 26 10.27 7.11 -36.52
CA ARG A 26 10.24 7.84 -37.80
C ARG A 26 11.39 8.83 -37.90
N ALA A 27 11.58 9.67 -36.88
CA ALA A 27 12.64 10.65 -36.89
C ALA A 27 14.04 10.03 -36.96
N ALA A 28 14.25 8.91 -36.25
CA ALA A 28 15.48 8.12 -36.33
C ALA A 28 15.71 7.58 -37.75
N SER A 29 14.68 7.04 -38.41
CA SER A 29 14.78 6.54 -39.79
C SER A 29 15.12 7.63 -40.82
N MET A 30 14.78 8.88 -40.52
CA MET A 30 15.12 10.05 -41.34
C MET A 30 16.50 10.64 -41.02
N GLY A 31 17.17 10.18 -39.96
CA GLY A 31 18.44 10.74 -39.49
C GLY A 31 18.30 12.11 -38.82
N CYS A 32 17.14 12.42 -38.22
CA CYS A 32 16.90 13.69 -37.56
C CYS A 32 17.82 13.90 -36.34
N ARG A 33 18.22 15.14 -36.06
CA ARG A 33 18.89 15.48 -34.79
C ARG A 33 17.93 15.35 -33.59
N ASP A 34 18.48 15.06 -32.41
CA ASP A 34 17.70 14.95 -31.16
C ASP A 34 16.83 16.17 -30.87
N ALA A 35 17.37 17.36 -31.16
CA ALA A 35 16.67 18.62 -30.99
C ALA A 35 15.39 18.69 -31.84
N THR A 36 15.41 18.14 -33.05
CA THR A 36 14.25 18.05 -33.95
C THR A 36 13.22 17.09 -33.37
N VAL A 37 13.65 15.94 -32.84
CA VAL A 37 12.74 14.94 -32.25
C VAL A 37 12.05 15.47 -31.00
N LEU A 38 12.80 16.08 -30.06
CA LEU A 38 12.21 16.67 -28.85
C LEU A 38 11.19 17.77 -29.20
N ARG A 39 11.51 18.60 -30.20
CA ARG A 39 10.60 19.68 -30.65
C ARG A 39 9.34 19.12 -31.29
N ALA A 40 9.44 18.06 -32.09
CA ALA A 40 8.29 17.42 -32.69
C ALA A 40 7.33 16.86 -31.62
N VAL A 41 7.85 16.16 -30.61
CA VAL A 41 7.03 15.62 -29.51
C VAL A 41 6.36 16.74 -28.71
N ARG A 42 7.06 17.84 -28.45
CA ARG A 42 6.45 19.01 -27.80
C ARG A 42 5.40 19.69 -28.66
N LEU A 43 5.59 19.74 -29.97
CA LEU A 43 4.61 20.28 -30.90
C LEU A 43 3.33 19.43 -30.88
N LEU A 44 3.44 18.09 -30.77
CA LEU A 44 2.28 17.22 -30.56
C LEU A 44 1.51 17.62 -29.29
N ASP A 45 2.21 17.81 -28.17
CA ASP A 45 1.58 18.21 -26.89
C ASP A 45 0.87 19.58 -27.00
N VAL A 46 1.46 20.54 -27.73
CA VAL A 46 0.84 21.86 -27.99
C VAL A 46 -0.41 21.72 -28.87
N CYS A 47 -0.34 20.95 -29.96
CA CYS A 47 -1.48 20.73 -30.84
C CYS A 47 -2.65 20.07 -30.10
N LEU A 48 -2.37 19.19 -29.14
CA LEU A 48 -3.38 18.55 -28.31
C LEU A 48 -4.02 19.53 -27.32
N ALA A 49 -3.20 20.34 -26.64
CA ALA A 49 -3.69 21.34 -25.70
C ALA A 49 -4.64 22.35 -26.37
N ASP A 50 -4.32 22.72 -27.62
CA ASP A 50 -5.14 23.61 -28.44
C ASP A 50 -6.37 22.91 -29.06
N LYS A 51 -6.58 21.63 -28.79
CA LYS A 51 -7.66 20.79 -29.35
C LYS A 51 -7.69 20.80 -30.89
N LEU A 52 -6.53 20.94 -31.52
CA LEU A 52 -6.38 20.87 -32.98
C LEU A 52 -6.44 19.43 -33.50
N ILE A 53 -6.52 18.45 -32.59
CA ILE A 53 -6.50 17.03 -32.89
C ILE A 53 -7.84 16.42 -32.48
N ASP A 54 -8.59 15.91 -33.46
CA ASP A 54 -9.53 14.83 -33.18
C ASP A 54 -8.69 13.59 -32.85
N THR A 55 -8.98 12.94 -31.72
CA THR A 55 -8.31 11.70 -31.27
C THR A 55 -8.25 10.61 -32.33
N ASN A 56 -9.17 10.62 -33.31
CA ASN A 56 -9.18 9.69 -34.44
C ASN A 56 -8.01 9.89 -35.43
N ASP A 57 -7.39 11.08 -35.46
CA ASP A 57 -6.30 11.45 -36.38
C ASP A 57 -4.96 11.73 -35.69
N ALA A 58 -4.81 11.40 -34.41
CA ALA A 58 -3.61 11.68 -33.63
C ALA A 58 -2.32 11.10 -34.27
N SER A 59 -2.42 9.95 -34.96
CA SER A 59 -1.33 9.36 -35.73
C SER A 59 -0.88 10.23 -36.90
N GLN A 60 -1.82 10.87 -37.62
CA GLN A 60 -1.49 11.77 -38.72
C GLN A 60 -0.82 13.04 -38.18
N VAL A 61 -1.35 13.59 -37.10
CA VAL A 61 -0.78 14.80 -36.51
C VAL A 61 0.62 14.57 -35.94
N ALA A 62 0.89 13.41 -35.33
CA ALA A 62 2.23 13.02 -34.93
C ALA A 62 3.23 13.03 -36.12
N VAL A 63 2.81 12.52 -37.28
CA VAL A 63 3.61 12.55 -38.52
C VAL A 63 3.83 13.97 -39.01
N VAL A 64 2.78 14.79 -39.03
CA VAL A 64 2.84 16.20 -39.44
C VAL A 64 3.75 17.00 -38.50
N CYS A 65 3.75 16.73 -37.20
CA CYS A 65 4.64 17.39 -36.24
C CYS A 65 6.12 17.11 -36.53
N VAL A 66 6.46 15.86 -36.86
CA VAL A 66 7.82 15.49 -37.27
C VAL A 66 8.18 16.19 -38.58
N ALA A 67 7.32 16.11 -39.60
CA ALA A 67 7.54 16.74 -40.90
C ALA A 67 7.71 18.25 -40.80
N ALA A 68 6.88 18.94 -40.02
CA ALA A 68 6.97 20.38 -39.78
C ALA A 68 8.29 20.77 -39.12
N CYS A 69 8.74 20.00 -38.12
CA CYS A 69 10.03 20.23 -37.47
C CYS A 69 11.21 19.96 -38.41
N VAL A 70 11.15 18.90 -39.21
CA VAL A 70 12.17 18.58 -40.23
C VAL A 70 12.24 19.67 -41.28
N LYS A 71 11.10 20.07 -41.88
CA LYS A 71 11.02 21.14 -42.88
C LYS A 71 11.70 22.42 -42.41
N ARG A 72 11.53 22.75 -41.13
CA ARG A 72 12.05 23.97 -40.53
C ARG A 72 13.53 23.87 -40.16
N LEU A 73 13.93 22.79 -39.50
CA LEU A 73 15.23 22.68 -38.84
C LEU A 73 16.26 21.93 -39.68
N GLU A 74 15.79 21.06 -40.56
CA GLU A 74 16.56 20.10 -41.33
C GLU A 74 15.94 19.90 -42.73
N PRO A 75 15.73 20.97 -43.51
CA PRO A 75 15.00 20.89 -44.79
C PRO A 75 15.64 19.93 -45.80
N HIS A 76 16.93 19.65 -45.67
CA HIS A 76 17.68 18.70 -46.51
C HIS A 76 17.26 17.23 -46.30
N LEU A 77 16.55 16.90 -45.21
CA LEU A 77 16.04 15.55 -44.93
C LEU A 77 14.61 15.33 -45.46
N LEU A 78 14.00 16.36 -46.08
CA LEU A 78 12.62 16.30 -46.51
C LEU A 78 12.53 15.67 -47.90
N MET A 79 11.71 14.61 -48.02
CA MET A 79 11.40 13.95 -49.31
C MET A 79 10.24 14.67 -50.00
N ASP A 80 10.19 14.65 -51.34
CA ASP A 80 9.19 15.38 -52.16
C ASP A 80 7.72 14.99 -51.89
N ASP A 81 7.46 13.86 -51.22
CA ASP A 81 6.10 13.35 -50.92
C ASP A 81 5.51 13.88 -49.60
N MET A 82 5.58 15.19 -49.37
CA MET A 82 4.94 15.80 -48.20
C MET A 82 3.45 16.03 -48.47
N PRO A 83 2.53 15.62 -47.57
CA PRO A 83 1.11 15.82 -47.79
C PRO A 83 0.75 17.32 -47.76
N ASP A 84 0.15 17.82 -48.84
CA ASP A 84 -0.38 19.19 -48.99
C ASP A 84 -1.70 19.40 -48.23
N ASP A 85 -1.83 18.81 -47.03
CA ASP A 85 -3.03 18.87 -46.21
C ASP A 85 -3.14 20.25 -45.49
N PRO A 86 -4.32 20.91 -45.45
CA PRO A 86 -4.53 22.13 -44.65
C PRO A 86 -4.08 22.01 -43.17
N THR A 87 -4.18 20.82 -42.58
CA THR A 87 -3.71 20.51 -41.22
C THR A 87 -2.20 20.76 -41.06
N HIS A 88 -1.42 20.49 -42.11
CA HIS A 88 0.01 20.75 -42.14
C HIS A 88 0.33 22.24 -42.02
N THR A 89 -0.45 23.11 -42.68
CA THR A 89 -0.22 24.57 -42.64
C THR A 89 -0.40 25.14 -41.23
N GLN A 90 -1.40 24.67 -40.48
CA GLN A 90 -1.65 25.12 -39.10
C GLN A 90 -0.54 24.66 -38.14
N VAL A 91 -0.12 23.39 -38.24
CA VAL A 91 0.94 22.82 -37.39
C VAL A 91 2.29 23.49 -37.65
N VAL A 92 2.62 23.77 -38.92
CA VAL A 92 3.86 24.48 -39.30
C VAL A 92 3.91 25.88 -38.70
N GLY A 93 2.79 26.59 -38.63
CA GLY A 93 2.69 27.89 -37.98
C GLY A 93 3.06 27.84 -36.49
N ARG A 94 2.58 26.83 -35.77
CA ARG A 94 2.86 26.63 -34.33
C ARG A 94 4.26 26.10 -34.04
N ALA A 95 4.87 25.38 -34.98
CA ALA A 95 6.27 24.96 -34.88
C ALA A 95 7.22 26.15 -34.72
N VAL A 96 6.79 27.36 -35.10
CA VAL A 96 7.58 28.61 -35.00
C VAL A 96 7.79 29.07 -33.56
N ASP A 97 6.83 28.81 -32.70
CA ASP A 97 6.78 29.42 -31.35
C ASP A 97 7.42 28.54 -30.26
N SER A 98 7.73 27.28 -30.56
CA SER A 98 8.42 26.37 -29.62
C SER A 98 9.93 26.63 -29.53
N SER A 99 10.33 27.82 -29.06
CA SER A 99 11.72 28.29 -29.20
C SER A 99 12.73 27.50 -28.35
N VAL A 100 12.34 27.00 -27.18
CA VAL A 100 13.28 26.39 -26.23
C VAL A 100 13.42 24.88 -26.48
N CYS A 101 14.58 24.49 -27.01
CA CYS A 101 14.94 23.07 -27.15
C CYS A 101 15.47 22.53 -25.81
N GLY A 102 14.93 21.39 -25.35
CA GLY A 102 15.42 20.70 -24.16
C GLY A 102 16.89 20.30 -24.24
N ILE A 103 17.37 19.87 -25.42
CA ILE A 103 18.79 19.54 -25.64
C ILE A 103 19.66 20.78 -25.45
N GLY A 104 19.25 21.94 -25.98
CA GLY A 104 20.00 23.18 -25.81
C GLY A 104 20.11 23.61 -24.34
N CYS A 105 19.11 23.28 -23.51
CA CYS A 105 19.20 23.50 -22.05
C CYS A 105 20.22 22.54 -21.42
N VAL A 106 20.24 21.26 -21.81
CA VAL A 106 21.24 20.29 -21.33
C VAL A 106 22.66 20.70 -21.75
N GLU A 107 22.87 21.16 -22.98
CA GLU A 107 24.18 21.63 -23.49
C GLU A 107 24.72 22.82 -22.69
N LYS A 108 23.87 23.79 -22.39
CA LYS A 108 24.23 24.95 -21.56
C LYS A 108 24.61 24.53 -20.15
N LEU A 109 23.83 23.62 -19.54
CA LEU A 109 24.12 23.10 -18.20
C LEU A 109 25.40 22.28 -18.14
N PHE A 110 25.66 21.43 -19.15
CA PHE A 110 26.93 20.70 -19.25
C PHE A 110 28.11 21.65 -19.41
N THR A 111 27.96 22.68 -20.25
CA THR A 111 28.98 23.72 -20.45
C THR A 111 29.25 24.49 -19.16
N ALA A 112 28.20 24.93 -18.45
CA ALA A 112 28.30 25.60 -17.14
C ALA A 112 28.94 24.70 -16.06
N ALA A 113 28.79 23.38 -16.18
CA ALA A 113 29.41 22.40 -15.32
C ALA A 113 30.82 21.95 -15.76
N ALA A 114 31.37 22.54 -16.84
CA ALA A 114 32.61 22.10 -17.47
C ALA A 114 32.66 20.59 -17.78
N MET A 115 31.52 20.03 -18.19
CA MET A 115 31.36 18.64 -18.60
C MET A 115 31.38 18.50 -20.12
N ASP A 116 31.88 17.38 -20.61
CA ASP A 116 31.91 17.07 -22.04
C ASP A 116 30.49 16.94 -22.62
N THR A 117 30.19 17.74 -23.64
CA THR A 117 28.91 17.77 -24.38
C THR A 117 28.83 16.74 -25.50
N HIS A 118 29.84 15.90 -25.69
CA HIS A 118 29.84 14.85 -26.72
C HIS A 118 29.97 13.44 -26.14
N GLY A 119 30.33 13.31 -24.87
CA GLY A 119 30.61 12.02 -24.24
C GLY A 119 29.39 11.24 -23.75
N ARG A 120 29.69 10.13 -23.07
CA ARG A 120 28.70 9.19 -22.53
C ARG A 120 27.75 9.84 -21.52
N LEU A 121 28.25 10.72 -20.65
CA LEU A 121 27.41 11.39 -19.63
C LEU A 121 26.39 12.34 -20.28
N PHE A 122 26.79 13.04 -21.34
CA PHE A 122 25.87 13.88 -22.10
C PHE A 122 24.82 13.04 -22.82
N SER A 123 25.22 11.92 -23.43
CA SER A 123 24.28 10.96 -24.02
C SER A 123 23.31 10.39 -22.98
N PHE A 124 23.76 10.16 -21.75
CA PHE A 124 22.90 9.72 -20.65
C PHE A 124 21.89 10.79 -20.21
N ALA A 125 22.31 12.05 -20.11
CA ALA A 125 21.38 13.16 -19.82
C ALA A 125 20.35 13.35 -20.94
N LYS A 126 20.76 13.20 -22.21
CA LYS A 126 19.84 13.20 -23.35
C LYS A 126 18.85 12.03 -23.26
N TYR A 127 19.31 10.83 -22.93
CA TYR A 127 18.43 9.68 -22.72
C TYR A 127 17.35 9.94 -21.67
N LEU A 128 17.71 10.52 -20.52
CA LEU A 128 16.74 10.91 -19.48
C LEU A 128 15.72 11.96 -19.98
N MET A 129 16.16 12.90 -20.82
CA MET A 129 15.25 13.85 -21.46
C MET A 129 14.24 13.14 -22.37
N PHE A 130 14.68 12.17 -23.17
CA PHE A 130 13.78 11.41 -24.03
C PHE A 130 12.80 10.54 -23.22
N LEU A 131 13.28 9.86 -22.17
CA LEU A 131 12.42 9.09 -21.28
C LEU A 131 11.34 9.96 -20.63
N SER A 132 11.68 11.20 -20.25
CA SER A 132 10.70 12.12 -19.67
C SER A 132 9.57 12.49 -20.63
N MET A 133 9.82 12.46 -21.93
CA MET A 133 8.77 12.73 -22.90
C MET A 133 7.80 11.56 -23.11
N CYS A 134 8.22 10.33 -22.80
CA CYS A 134 7.34 9.16 -22.86
C CYS A 134 6.30 9.17 -21.74
N ASP A 135 6.55 9.93 -20.66
CA ASP A 135 5.64 10.05 -19.52
C ASP A 135 4.72 11.28 -19.71
N VAL A 136 3.40 11.05 -19.67
CA VAL A 136 2.40 12.10 -19.85
C VAL A 136 2.43 13.14 -18.73
N ASP A 137 2.78 12.74 -17.50
CA ASP A 137 2.81 13.62 -16.34
C ASP A 137 4.01 14.59 -16.43
N LEU A 138 5.09 14.14 -17.08
CA LEU A 138 6.30 14.93 -17.30
C LEU A 138 6.23 15.78 -18.58
N ALA A 139 5.38 15.41 -19.52
CA ALA A 139 5.17 16.16 -20.76
C ALA A 139 4.75 17.62 -20.52
N GLY A 140 3.97 17.89 -19.47
CA GLY A 140 3.56 19.25 -19.09
C GLY A 140 4.63 20.06 -18.35
N CYS A 141 5.73 19.44 -17.93
CA CYS A 141 6.74 20.11 -17.11
C CYS A 141 7.58 21.09 -17.92
N ASP A 142 8.05 22.14 -17.23
CA ASP A 142 8.99 23.12 -17.78
C ASP A 142 10.27 22.45 -18.30
N VAL A 143 10.66 22.80 -19.52
CA VAL A 143 11.77 22.17 -20.24
C VAL A 143 13.11 22.41 -19.54
N ARG A 144 13.31 23.58 -18.90
CA ARG A 144 14.54 23.87 -18.15
C ARG A 144 14.59 23.05 -16.87
N LEU A 145 13.47 22.88 -16.18
CA LEU A 145 13.39 22.01 -15.01
C LEU A 145 13.68 20.54 -15.36
N LEU A 146 13.14 20.02 -16.47
CA LEU A 146 13.42 18.66 -16.93
C LEU A 146 14.91 18.50 -17.28
N ALA A 147 15.50 19.47 -18.01
CA ALA A 147 16.92 19.46 -18.33
C ALA A 147 17.80 19.51 -17.08
N ALA A 148 17.47 20.37 -16.12
CA ALA A 148 18.17 20.46 -14.84
C ALA A 148 18.07 19.15 -14.05
N THR A 149 16.88 18.53 -14.03
CA THR A 149 16.66 17.24 -13.36
C THR A 149 17.46 16.12 -14.03
N ALA A 150 17.50 16.07 -15.37
CA ALA A 150 18.30 15.08 -16.11
C ALA A 150 19.81 15.24 -15.83
N VAL A 151 20.33 16.47 -15.81
CA VAL A 151 21.74 16.75 -15.47
C VAL A 151 22.02 16.40 -14.01
N TYR A 152 21.12 16.74 -13.09
CA TYR A 152 21.26 16.41 -11.67
C TYR A 152 21.32 14.90 -11.43
N ILE A 153 20.39 14.13 -12.02
CA ILE A 153 20.40 12.66 -11.94
C ILE A 153 21.71 12.12 -12.53
N THR A 154 22.13 12.62 -13.70
CA THR A 154 23.39 12.21 -14.36
C THR A 154 24.60 12.42 -13.45
N ARG A 155 24.70 13.59 -12.81
CA ARG A 155 25.79 13.91 -11.88
C ARG A 155 25.73 13.04 -10.63
N LYS A 156 24.53 12.89 -10.04
CA LYS A 156 24.31 12.09 -8.82
C LYS A 156 24.65 10.61 -9.04
N THR A 157 24.26 10.02 -10.17
CA THR A 157 24.54 8.61 -10.48
C THR A 157 26.01 8.36 -10.83
N ASN A 158 26.71 9.37 -11.35
CA ASN A 158 28.11 9.28 -11.77
C ASN A 158 29.06 10.13 -10.91
N GLN A 159 28.71 10.39 -9.65
CA GLN A 159 29.45 11.32 -8.78
C GLN A 159 30.94 10.97 -8.63
N LYS A 160 31.30 9.68 -8.73
CA LYS A 160 32.71 9.24 -8.67
C LYS A 160 33.54 9.64 -9.90
N GLN A 161 32.91 9.92 -11.03
CA GLN A 161 33.56 10.25 -12.30
C GLN A 161 33.59 11.76 -12.58
N ILE A 162 32.94 12.56 -11.73
CA ILE A 162 32.69 13.97 -11.98
C ILE A 162 33.27 14.78 -10.83
N ALA A 163 34.06 15.80 -11.16
CA ALA A 163 34.62 16.71 -10.16
C ALA A 163 33.56 17.70 -9.63
N GLY A 164 33.71 18.08 -8.36
CA GLY A 164 32.87 19.07 -7.67
C GLY A 164 31.59 18.50 -7.05
N GLY A 165 30.80 19.38 -6.44
CA GLY A 165 29.50 19.04 -5.85
C GLY A 165 28.49 18.58 -6.91
N ILE A 166 27.41 17.90 -6.46
CA ILE A 166 26.37 17.41 -7.37
C ILE A 166 25.71 18.57 -8.14
N TRP A 167 25.45 19.69 -7.47
CA TRP A 167 24.86 20.89 -8.07
C TRP A 167 25.65 22.14 -7.65
N SER A 168 26.25 22.84 -8.60
CA SER A 168 27.14 24.00 -8.33
C SER A 168 26.41 25.32 -8.46
N ALA A 169 26.99 26.41 -7.94
CA ALA A 169 26.44 27.76 -8.11
C ALA A 169 26.31 28.17 -9.60
N ALA A 170 27.23 27.71 -10.46
CA ALA A 170 27.14 27.92 -11.90
C ALA A 170 25.91 27.23 -12.51
N LEU A 171 25.62 25.99 -12.08
CA LEU A 171 24.42 25.26 -12.50
C LEU A 171 23.13 25.92 -11.99
N VAL A 172 23.13 26.47 -10.76
CA VAL A 172 22.00 27.25 -10.23
C VAL A 172 21.80 28.52 -11.05
N SER A 173 22.88 29.25 -11.38
CA SER A 173 22.81 30.46 -12.21
C SER A 173 22.28 30.17 -13.61
N GLU A 174 22.72 29.08 -14.24
CA GLU A 174 22.31 28.73 -15.61
C GLU A 174 20.87 28.17 -15.66
N SER A 175 20.49 27.32 -14.70
CA SER A 175 19.14 26.72 -14.68
C SER A 175 18.07 27.62 -14.06
N SER A 176 18.47 28.54 -13.17
CA SER A 176 17.59 29.20 -12.20
C SER A 176 16.85 28.23 -11.26
N VAL A 177 17.37 27.00 -11.07
CA VAL A 177 16.76 25.97 -10.20
C VAL A 177 17.71 25.62 -9.05
N SER A 178 17.18 25.65 -7.82
CA SER A 178 17.93 25.27 -6.62
C SER A 178 18.11 23.76 -6.50
N GLU A 179 19.12 23.31 -5.75
CA GLU A 179 19.31 21.90 -5.49
C GLU A 179 18.14 21.28 -4.70
N SER A 180 17.56 22.01 -3.74
CA SER A 180 16.40 21.53 -2.98
C SER A 180 15.17 21.33 -3.87
N ALA A 181 14.95 22.21 -4.84
CA ALA A 181 13.89 22.06 -5.83
C ALA A 181 14.12 20.82 -6.70
N LEU A 182 15.38 20.51 -7.07
CA LEU A 182 15.74 19.29 -7.81
C LEU A 182 15.64 18.03 -6.95
N GLN A 183 16.00 18.07 -5.68
CA GLN A 183 15.83 16.93 -4.79
C GLN A 183 14.35 16.59 -4.62
N SER A 184 13.52 17.62 -4.40
CA SER A 184 12.07 17.47 -4.38
C SER A 184 11.54 16.98 -5.74
N SER A 185 12.00 17.56 -6.85
CA SER A 185 11.57 17.16 -8.19
C SER A 185 12.00 15.74 -8.49
N VAL A 186 13.17 15.25 -8.09
CA VAL A 186 13.57 13.85 -8.32
C VAL A 186 12.71 12.87 -7.53
N THR A 187 12.29 13.22 -6.31
CA THR A 187 11.32 12.40 -5.56
C THR A 187 9.91 12.43 -6.15
N THR A 188 9.50 13.57 -6.70
CA THR A 188 8.15 13.79 -7.25
C THR A 188 8.03 13.32 -8.71
N LEU A 189 8.98 13.67 -9.55
CA LEU A 189 9.10 13.32 -10.95
C LEU A 189 9.58 11.86 -11.03
N ARG A 190 8.79 11.03 -11.71
CA ARG A 190 9.06 9.60 -11.91
C ARG A 190 10.33 9.29 -12.71
N MET A 191 11.16 10.28 -13.07
CA MET A 191 12.39 10.13 -13.86
C MET A 191 13.35 9.07 -13.29
N GLN A 192 13.58 9.05 -11.97
CA GLN A 192 14.46 8.04 -11.36
C GLN A 192 13.84 6.62 -11.45
N ARG A 193 12.51 6.52 -11.43
CA ARG A 193 11.78 5.25 -11.58
C ARG A 193 11.79 4.76 -13.03
N LEU A 194 11.69 5.67 -14.01
CA LEU A 194 11.85 5.36 -15.44
C LEU A 194 13.22 4.73 -15.71
N MET A 195 14.27 5.31 -15.13
CA MET A 195 15.64 4.82 -15.25
C MET A 195 15.82 3.40 -14.66
N TRP A 196 15.19 3.10 -13.53
CA TRP A 196 15.34 1.80 -12.87
C TRP A 196 14.39 0.70 -13.39
N GLY A 197 13.52 1.04 -14.36
CA GLY A 197 12.62 0.07 -14.98
C GLY A 197 11.68 -0.59 -13.98
N ASP A 198 11.15 0.18 -13.01
CA ASP A 198 10.11 -0.32 -12.11
C ASP A 198 8.86 -0.67 -12.93
N THR A 199 8.81 -1.94 -13.34
CA THR A 199 7.77 -2.53 -14.20
C THR A 199 6.35 -2.33 -13.68
N GLN A 200 6.17 -2.04 -12.39
CA GLN A 200 4.85 -1.77 -11.81
C GLN A 200 4.37 -0.33 -12.05
N THR A 201 5.26 0.65 -12.17
CA THR A 201 4.90 2.06 -12.42
C THR A 201 5.02 2.48 -13.89
N THR A 202 5.72 1.70 -14.72
CA THR A 202 5.81 1.92 -16.18
C THR A 202 4.73 1.21 -16.98
N LYS A 203 3.70 0.65 -16.33
CA LYS A 203 2.60 -0.07 -16.99
C LYS A 203 1.81 0.90 -17.88
N GLY A 204 2.15 0.94 -19.17
CA GLY A 204 1.56 1.84 -20.17
C GLY A 204 2.54 2.85 -20.79
N ILE A 205 3.80 2.90 -20.35
CA ILE A 205 4.85 3.73 -20.98
C ILE A 205 5.64 2.85 -21.95
N VAL A 206 5.58 3.17 -23.24
CA VAL A 206 6.36 2.51 -24.30
C VAL A 206 7.66 3.30 -24.47
N THR A 207 8.81 2.69 -24.16
CA THR A 207 10.14 3.32 -24.32
C THR A 207 11.03 2.62 -25.33
N ASP A 208 10.53 1.60 -26.02
CA ASP A 208 11.32 0.71 -26.88
C ASP A 208 12.11 1.47 -27.95
N ALA A 209 11.49 2.43 -28.65
CA ALA A 209 12.17 3.25 -29.65
C ALA A 209 13.27 4.14 -29.05
N VAL A 210 13.05 4.67 -27.85
CA VAL A 210 14.03 5.50 -27.15
C VAL A 210 15.19 4.64 -26.67
N ASP A 211 14.90 3.47 -26.10
CA ASP A 211 15.91 2.51 -25.66
C ASP A 211 16.75 2.01 -26.84
N GLU A 212 16.12 1.70 -27.98
CA GLU A 212 16.80 1.31 -29.21
C GLU A 212 17.69 2.45 -29.75
N LEU A 213 17.15 3.67 -29.82
CA LEU A 213 17.90 4.86 -30.28
C LEU A 213 19.17 5.09 -29.45
N PHE A 214 19.06 4.96 -28.13
CA PHE A 214 20.17 5.20 -27.19
C PHE A 214 21.02 3.96 -26.89
N ALA A 215 20.66 2.79 -27.40
CA ALA A 215 21.49 1.59 -27.39
C ALA A 215 22.55 1.61 -28.53
N SER A 216 22.38 2.49 -29.51
CA SER A 216 23.31 2.64 -30.62
C SER A 216 24.71 3.11 -30.17
N PRO A 217 25.80 2.69 -30.87
CA PRO A 217 27.16 3.14 -30.59
C PRO A 217 27.32 4.66 -30.68
N ASP A 218 26.61 5.30 -31.62
CA ASP A 218 26.61 6.77 -31.81
C ASP A 218 26.06 7.53 -30.59
N ARG A 219 25.30 6.83 -29.73
CA ARG A 219 24.78 7.33 -28.45
C ARG A 219 25.45 6.68 -27.25
N HIS A 220 26.66 6.15 -27.43
CA HIS A 220 27.48 5.54 -26.39
C HIS A 220 26.83 4.33 -25.69
N GLY A 221 25.82 3.70 -26.30
CA GLY A 221 25.12 2.55 -25.74
C GLY A 221 24.58 2.79 -24.32
N VAL A 222 24.15 4.02 -24.00
CA VAL A 222 23.70 4.38 -22.65
C VAL A 222 22.42 3.65 -22.23
N ALA A 223 21.63 3.19 -23.19
CA ALA A 223 20.47 2.33 -22.94
C ALA A 223 20.80 0.82 -23.00
N SER A 224 21.98 0.41 -23.49
CA SER A 224 22.35 -1.01 -23.65
C SER A 224 22.47 -1.75 -22.31
N SER A 225 22.72 -1.04 -21.20
CA SER A 225 22.63 -1.58 -19.84
C SER A 225 21.21 -2.04 -19.44
N ARG A 226 20.19 -1.65 -20.21
CA ARG A 226 18.77 -1.99 -20.01
C ARG A 226 18.34 -3.19 -20.85
N SER A 227 18.96 -3.40 -22.02
CA SER A 227 18.46 -4.32 -23.06
C SER A 227 19.20 -5.66 -23.15
N HIS A 228 20.47 -5.77 -22.73
CA HIS A 228 21.23 -7.03 -22.69
C HIS A 228 22.38 -7.01 -21.67
N PRO A 229 22.56 -8.02 -20.81
CA PRO A 229 23.69 -8.09 -19.88
C PRO A 229 24.96 -8.51 -20.64
N GLN A 230 25.90 -7.59 -20.82
CA GLN A 230 27.14 -7.85 -21.56
C GLN A 230 28.23 -8.48 -20.67
N GLN A 231 28.81 -9.57 -21.18
CA GLN A 231 30.14 -10.06 -20.85
C GLN A 231 31.19 -8.97 -21.10
N GLU A 232 31.90 -8.53 -20.06
CA GLU A 232 33.19 -7.85 -20.24
C GLU A 232 34.31 -8.89 -20.43
N GLN A 233 34.94 -8.83 -21.60
CA GLN A 233 36.28 -9.39 -21.82
C GLN A 233 37.29 -8.44 -21.18
N GLN A 234 38.13 -8.96 -20.28
CA GLN A 234 39.39 -8.30 -19.90
C GLN A 234 40.52 -9.32 -19.67
N PRO A 235 41.78 -8.87 -19.79
CA PRO A 235 42.88 -9.68 -20.31
C PRO A 235 43.53 -10.58 -19.25
N ARG A 236 44.14 -11.67 -19.74
CA ARG A 236 44.96 -12.59 -18.95
C ARG A 236 46.14 -11.86 -18.28
N CYS A 237 46.24 -11.98 -16.96
CA CYS A 237 47.50 -12.02 -16.23
C CYS A 237 47.41 -13.11 -15.15
N GLN A 238 48.44 -13.95 -15.06
CA GLN A 238 48.53 -15.15 -14.21
C GLN A 238 49.03 -14.82 -12.79
N GLY A 239 48.55 -15.59 -11.81
CA GLY A 239 49.37 -16.12 -10.72
C GLY A 239 49.05 -15.65 -9.29
N GLY A 240 48.54 -16.56 -8.43
CA GLY A 240 48.84 -16.57 -6.99
C GLY A 240 47.66 -16.50 -5.99
N SER A 241 47.37 -17.66 -5.36
CA SER A 241 46.58 -17.91 -4.13
C SER A 241 45.09 -17.55 -4.06
N GLN A 242 44.28 -18.60 -3.87
CA GLN A 242 42.82 -18.63 -3.87
C GLN A 242 42.17 -17.90 -2.68
N GLU A 243 41.64 -16.70 -2.95
CA GLU A 243 40.27 -16.35 -2.58
C GLU A 243 39.52 -15.96 -3.88
N HIS A 244 38.32 -16.51 -4.07
CA HIS A 244 37.68 -16.55 -5.39
C HIS A 244 37.20 -15.16 -5.87
N PRO A 245 37.34 -14.82 -7.18
CA PRO A 245 37.04 -13.50 -7.72
C PRO A 245 35.57 -13.05 -7.72
N VAL A 246 34.68 -13.85 -7.14
CA VAL A 246 33.22 -13.63 -7.21
C VAL A 246 32.62 -13.61 -5.81
N SER A 247 33.28 -14.22 -4.81
CA SER A 247 32.82 -14.25 -3.42
C SER A 247 32.64 -12.85 -2.85
N HIS A 248 33.53 -11.93 -3.20
CA HIS A 248 33.48 -10.54 -2.73
C HIS A 248 32.35 -9.69 -3.34
N LEU A 249 31.71 -10.14 -4.43
CA LEU A 249 30.48 -9.50 -4.93
C LEU A 249 29.26 -9.84 -4.05
N PHE A 250 29.34 -10.94 -3.30
CA PHE A 250 28.24 -11.47 -2.50
C PHE A 250 28.48 -11.35 -0.99
N VAL A 251 29.70 -11.08 -0.55
CA VAL A 251 30.03 -10.86 0.87
C VAL A 251 29.89 -9.37 1.22
N GLY A 252 28.81 -9.03 1.92
CA GLY A 252 28.88 -8.01 2.99
C GLY A 252 28.75 -6.53 2.65
N SER A 253 28.24 -6.09 1.49
CA SER A 253 27.95 -4.65 1.33
C SER A 253 26.69 -4.32 0.51
N ARG A 254 25.90 -3.40 1.06
CA ARG A 254 24.57 -2.91 0.64
C ARG A 254 24.47 -2.32 -0.78
N GLY A 255 25.47 -2.46 -1.66
CA GLY A 255 25.57 -1.68 -2.90
C GLY A 255 25.86 -2.43 -4.20
N HIS A 256 26.19 -3.73 -4.19
CA HIS A 256 26.69 -4.42 -5.40
C HIS A 256 25.92 -5.70 -5.76
N LEU A 257 24.86 -6.03 -5.03
CA LEU A 257 24.03 -7.20 -5.35
C LEU A 257 23.04 -6.85 -6.47
N PRO A 258 22.99 -7.63 -7.57
CA PRO A 258 21.90 -7.53 -8.52
C PRO A 258 20.56 -7.79 -7.81
N ASP A 259 19.49 -7.18 -8.33
CA ASP A 259 18.14 -7.43 -7.83
C ASP A 259 17.84 -8.94 -7.86
N ILE A 260 16.89 -9.38 -7.02
CA ILE A 260 16.64 -10.81 -6.84
C ILE A 260 16.11 -11.49 -8.11
N VAL A 261 15.49 -10.73 -9.03
CA VAL A 261 15.00 -11.22 -10.32
C VAL A 261 16.19 -11.52 -11.24
N THR A 262 17.13 -10.60 -11.32
CA THR A 262 18.39 -10.69 -12.05
C THR A 262 19.26 -11.81 -11.46
N ALA A 263 19.37 -11.88 -10.13
CA ALA A 263 20.05 -12.97 -9.42
C ALA A 263 19.45 -14.35 -9.72
N ALA A 264 18.13 -14.48 -9.70
CA ALA A 264 17.43 -15.73 -10.01
C ALA A 264 17.65 -16.16 -11.47
N ARG A 265 17.55 -15.22 -12.43
CA ARG A 265 17.79 -15.47 -13.86
C ARG A 265 19.23 -15.90 -14.14
N HIS A 266 20.20 -15.27 -13.49
CA HIS A 266 21.61 -15.64 -13.61
C HIS A 266 21.94 -16.98 -12.94
N ARG A 267 21.26 -17.31 -11.84
CA ARG A 267 21.39 -18.62 -11.18
C ARG A 267 20.94 -19.76 -12.08
N ALA A 268 19.86 -19.58 -12.85
CA ALA A 268 19.38 -20.59 -13.80
C ALA A 268 20.38 -20.87 -14.93
N THR A 269 21.24 -19.90 -15.26
CA THR A 269 22.15 -19.95 -16.41
C THR A 269 23.62 -20.19 -16.04
N SER A 270 23.99 -20.04 -14.76
CA SER A 270 25.39 -20.13 -14.30
C SER A 270 25.57 -20.93 -13.02
N ARG A 271 26.27 -22.08 -13.12
CA ARG A 271 26.66 -22.90 -11.96
C ARG A 271 27.51 -22.12 -10.94
N ARG A 272 28.31 -21.17 -11.39
CA ARG A 272 29.18 -20.35 -10.51
C ARG A 272 28.36 -19.38 -9.65
N ILE A 273 27.29 -18.81 -10.22
CA ILE A 273 26.38 -17.91 -9.50
C ILE A 273 25.48 -18.73 -8.57
N GLN A 274 25.05 -19.92 -9.00
CA GLN A 274 24.34 -20.86 -8.14
C GLN A 274 25.12 -21.26 -6.88
N ALA A 275 26.45 -21.38 -6.97
CA ALA A 275 27.32 -21.67 -5.83
C ALA A 275 27.50 -20.47 -4.87
N ALA A 276 27.32 -19.23 -5.36
CA ALA A 276 27.43 -18.02 -4.54
C ALA A 276 26.18 -17.78 -3.66
N PHE A 277 24.99 -18.17 -4.11
CA PHE A 277 23.75 -18.07 -3.33
C PHE A 277 23.56 -19.28 -2.41
N THR A 278 24.40 -19.37 -1.38
CA THR A 278 24.21 -20.35 -0.31
C THR A 278 22.98 -20.00 0.54
N ILE A 279 22.47 -20.97 1.30
CA ILE A 279 21.35 -20.75 2.22
C ILE A 279 21.71 -19.65 3.25
N ALA A 280 22.95 -19.65 3.74
CA ALA A 280 23.42 -18.65 4.70
C ALA A 280 23.38 -17.23 4.11
N GLU A 281 23.86 -17.07 2.88
CA GLU A 281 23.88 -15.76 2.21
C GLU A 281 22.46 -15.24 1.95
N LEU A 282 21.56 -16.11 1.50
CA LEU A 282 20.16 -15.73 1.30
C LEU A 282 19.44 -15.35 2.59
N ARG A 283 19.77 -15.98 3.72
CA ARG A 283 19.25 -15.58 5.04
C ARG A 283 19.75 -14.21 5.46
N ASN A 284 21.04 -13.95 5.24
CA ASN A 284 21.62 -12.64 5.52
C ASN A 284 20.96 -11.56 4.66
N ARG A 285 20.79 -11.82 3.36
CA ARG A 285 20.06 -10.94 2.45
C ARG A 285 18.61 -10.71 2.90
N LEU A 286 17.88 -11.77 3.24
CA LEU A 286 16.51 -11.68 3.74
C LEU A 286 16.43 -10.80 5.00
N ALA A 287 17.31 -11.01 5.98
CA ALA A 287 17.34 -10.22 7.21
C ALA A 287 17.60 -8.73 6.92
N ASN A 288 18.50 -8.43 5.98
CA ASN A 288 18.78 -7.06 5.53
C ASN A 288 17.57 -6.43 4.82
N SER A 289 16.88 -7.18 3.96
CA SER A 289 15.72 -6.70 3.21
C SER A 289 14.52 -6.44 4.13
N LEU A 290 14.32 -7.29 5.14
CA LEU A 290 13.29 -7.06 6.16
C LEU A 290 13.61 -5.87 7.08
N SER A 291 14.89 -5.54 7.26
CA SER A 291 15.35 -4.43 8.12
C SER A 291 15.72 -3.18 7.34
N ARG A 292 15.24 -3.06 6.09
CA ARG A 292 15.58 -1.95 5.20
C ARG A 292 14.93 -0.65 5.68
N ASP A 293 15.73 0.38 5.90
CA ASP A 293 15.25 1.68 6.39
C ASP A 293 14.07 2.21 5.56
N GLY A 294 12.95 2.49 6.23
CA GLY A 294 11.73 3.09 5.65
C GLY A 294 10.88 2.19 4.74
N HIS A 295 11.29 0.93 4.50
CA HIS A 295 10.58 0.01 3.60
C HIS A 295 10.46 -1.42 4.14
N GLY A 296 11.36 -1.82 5.04
CA GLY A 296 11.36 -3.11 5.70
C GLY A 296 10.29 -3.19 6.79
N ILE A 297 9.76 -4.39 7.01
CA ILE A 297 8.75 -4.67 8.04
C ILE A 297 9.35 -4.68 9.45
N ASN A 298 10.66 -4.92 9.59
CA ASN A 298 11.37 -4.91 10.85
C ASN A 298 12.11 -3.58 11.02
N THR A 299 12.02 -3.02 12.21
CA THR A 299 12.78 -1.84 12.62
C THR A 299 13.82 -2.23 13.67
N PRO A 300 14.84 -1.39 13.95
CA PRO A 300 15.78 -1.64 15.03
C PRO A 300 15.10 -1.85 16.39
N GLN A 301 13.94 -1.21 16.62
CA GLN A 301 13.19 -1.31 17.87
C GLN A 301 12.18 -2.48 17.87
N LEU A 302 11.70 -2.94 16.71
CA LEU A 302 10.57 -3.86 16.62
C LEU A 302 10.73 -4.86 15.48
N GLN A 303 10.77 -6.15 15.82
CA GLN A 303 10.73 -7.25 14.87
C GLN A 303 9.31 -7.79 14.77
N LEU A 304 8.68 -7.60 13.62
CA LEU A 304 7.31 -8.05 13.35
C LEU A 304 7.30 -9.43 12.70
N VAL A 305 8.25 -9.72 11.81
CA VAL A 305 8.26 -10.93 11.00
C VAL A 305 9.64 -11.56 10.99
N ARG A 306 9.66 -12.88 11.13
CA ARG A 306 10.80 -13.78 10.92
C ARG A 306 10.38 -14.90 9.98
N PHE A 307 11.35 -15.49 9.30
CA PHE A 307 11.13 -16.65 8.45
C PHE A 307 11.77 -17.88 9.08
N ASP A 308 11.14 -19.03 8.86
CA ASP A 308 11.55 -20.28 9.47
C ASP A 308 13.03 -20.62 9.14
N PRO A 309 13.88 -20.87 10.14
CA PRO A 309 15.25 -21.33 9.91
C PRO A 309 15.36 -22.69 9.21
N SER A 310 14.28 -23.42 8.96
CA SER A 310 14.27 -24.66 8.18
C SER A 310 13.90 -24.46 6.71
N LEU A 311 13.64 -23.22 6.25
CA LEU A 311 13.27 -22.97 4.86
C LEU A 311 14.34 -23.51 3.90
N GLY A 312 13.87 -24.29 2.93
CA GLY A 312 14.68 -24.79 1.84
C GLY A 312 15.10 -23.67 0.90
N MET A 313 16.04 -23.98 0.00
CA MET A 313 16.57 -23.01 -0.95
C MET A 313 15.48 -22.33 -1.81
N GLY A 314 14.46 -23.09 -2.24
CA GLY A 314 13.36 -22.56 -3.06
C GLY A 314 12.49 -21.56 -2.30
N ASP A 315 11.99 -21.96 -1.13
CA ASP A 315 11.15 -21.10 -0.29
C ASP A 315 11.92 -19.87 0.20
N LEU A 316 13.20 -20.03 0.53
CA LEU A 316 14.04 -18.92 0.96
C LEU A 316 14.26 -17.89 -0.15
N MET A 317 14.42 -18.32 -1.41
CA MET A 317 14.46 -17.41 -2.55
C MET A 317 13.13 -16.66 -2.73
N ALA A 318 12.00 -17.35 -2.54
CA ALA A 318 10.68 -16.73 -2.59
C ALA A 318 10.48 -15.73 -1.42
N ALA A 319 10.95 -16.05 -0.21
CA ALA A 319 10.93 -15.14 0.93
C ALA A 319 11.74 -13.87 0.68
N VAL A 320 12.96 -14.00 0.14
CA VAL A 320 13.78 -12.84 -0.27
C VAL A 320 13.04 -12.00 -1.31
N TRP A 321 12.43 -12.64 -2.29
CA TRP A 321 11.65 -11.95 -3.31
C TRP A 321 10.44 -11.22 -2.72
N ILE A 322 9.67 -11.84 -1.83
CA ILE A 322 8.54 -11.21 -1.12
C ILE A 322 9.03 -10.01 -0.29
N ALA A 323 10.17 -10.12 0.39
CA ALA A 323 10.72 -9.04 1.19
C ALA A 323 11.25 -7.85 0.35
N GLU A 324 11.79 -8.11 -0.85
CA GLU A 324 12.38 -7.07 -1.70
C GLU A 324 11.40 -6.47 -2.70
N GLU A 325 10.61 -7.32 -3.37
CA GLU A 325 9.69 -6.97 -4.46
C GLU A 325 8.24 -6.87 -3.98
N GLY A 326 7.92 -7.36 -2.78
CA GLY A 326 6.60 -7.21 -2.17
C GLY A 326 6.24 -5.76 -1.80
N GLY A 327 7.18 -4.82 -1.98
CA GLY A 327 7.00 -3.40 -1.76
C GLY A 327 7.11 -3.02 -0.28
N ARG A 328 6.55 -1.85 0.05
CA ARG A 328 6.53 -1.34 1.44
C ARG A 328 5.59 -2.17 2.29
N TRP A 329 6.03 -2.51 3.50
CA TRP A 329 5.27 -3.29 4.47
C TRP A 329 4.62 -2.45 5.56
N ASP A 330 4.69 -1.12 5.48
CA ASP A 330 4.26 -0.22 6.56
C ASP A 330 2.80 -0.49 6.98
N GLU A 331 1.89 -0.58 5.99
CA GLU A 331 0.47 -0.83 6.23
C GLU A 331 0.20 -2.19 6.90
N THR A 332 0.83 -3.26 6.39
CA THR A 332 0.71 -4.60 6.97
C THR A 332 1.37 -4.66 8.34
N GLY A 333 2.48 -3.95 8.53
CA GLY A 333 3.17 -3.84 9.80
C GLY A 333 2.29 -3.21 10.88
N GLU A 334 1.55 -2.15 10.55
CA GLU A 334 0.58 -1.54 11.46
C GLU A 334 -0.58 -2.48 11.81
N VAL A 335 -1.07 -3.29 10.85
CA VAL A 335 -2.08 -4.32 11.12
C VAL A 335 -1.56 -5.35 12.12
N LEU A 336 -0.34 -5.85 11.92
CA LEU A 336 0.27 -6.86 12.80
C LEU A 336 0.52 -6.33 14.22
N GLN A 337 0.94 -5.08 14.34
CA GLN A 337 1.13 -4.45 15.63
C GLN A 337 -0.18 -4.27 16.38
N LEU A 338 -1.23 -3.82 15.69
CA LEU A 338 -2.57 -3.72 16.27
C LEU A 338 -3.08 -5.09 16.72
N ALA A 339 -2.94 -6.11 15.87
CA ALA A 339 -3.31 -7.50 16.21
C ALA A 339 -2.58 -7.98 17.47
N SER A 340 -1.28 -7.66 17.60
CA SER A 340 -0.49 -8.03 18.76
C SER A 340 -0.90 -7.27 20.03
N GLN A 341 -1.18 -5.97 19.93
CA GLN A 341 -1.71 -5.18 21.04
C GLN A 341 -3.09 -5.70 21.51
N CYS A 342 -3.91 -6.19 20.57
CA CYS A 342 -5.18 -6.86 20.85
C CYS A 342 -5.03 -8.34 21.27
N ARG A 343 -3.80 -8.86 21.40
CA ARG A 343 -3.47 -10.25 21.76
C ARG A 343 -4.00 -11.32 20.79
N TYR A 344 -4.21 -10.95 19.53
CA TYR A 344 -4.59 -11.90 18.47
C TYR A 344 -3.39 -12.51 17.74
N CYS A 345 -2.18 -11.99 17.96
CA CYS A 345 -0.95 -12.63 17.51
C CYS A 345 0.23 -12.31 18.43
N GLU A 346 1.25 -13.16 18.41
CA GLU A 346 2.50 -12.96 19.11
C GLU A 346 3.59 -12.54 18.12
N LEU A 347 4.24 -11.41 18.38
CA LEU A 347 5.34 -10.93 17.54
C LEU A 347 6.69 -11.36 18.12
N PRO A 348 7.68 -11.70 17.27
CA PRO A 348 7.62 -11.73 15.81
C PRO A 348 6.86 -12.96 15.27
N LEU A 349 6.10 -12.78 14.19
CA LEU A 349 5.48 -13.89 13.45
C LEU A 349 6.56 -14.76 12.81
N ASN A 350 6.43 -16.08 12.90
CA ASN A 350 7.32 -17.02 12.21
C ASN A 350 6.66 -17.56 10.94
N LEU A 351 7.10 -17.07 9.79
CA LEU A 351 6.56 -17.46 8.48
C LEU A 351 7.23 -18.75 7.98
N THR A 352 6.41 -19.74 7.66
CA THR A 352 6.81 -21.05 7.16
C THR A 352 6.69 -21.13 5.64
N ALA A 353 7.08 -22.27 5.06
CA ALA A 353 6.90 -22.54 3.64
C ALA A 353 5.41 -22.43 3.22
N ASP A 354 4.48 -22.80 4.10
CA ASP A 354 3.05 -22.71 3.79
C ASP A 354 2.57 -21.25 3.67
N ASP A 355 3.15 -20.33 4.45
CA ASP A 355 2.86 -18.89 4.33
C ASP A 355 3.31 -18.33 2.98
N ILE A 356 4.53 -18.71 2.58
CA ILE A 356 5.17 -18.27 1.34
C ILE A 356 4.43 -18.83 0.12
N ASN A 357 4.00 -20.09 0.20
CA ASN A 357 3.37 -20.82 -0.90
C ASN A 357 1.86 -20.58 -1.02
N THR A 358 1.32 -19.57 -0.33
CA THR A 358 -0.05 -19.06 -0.53
C THR A 358 -0.28 -18.56 -1.96
N HIS A 359 0.78 -18.16 -2.66
CA HIS A 359 0.76 -17.78 -4.07
C HIS A 359 1.46 -18.84 -4.93
N ALA A 360 0.80 -19.26 -6.02
CA ALA A 360 1.33 -20.30 -6.90
C ALA A 360 2.65 -19.91 -7.60
N ASN A 361 2.89 -18.61 -7.83
CA ASN A 361 4.12 -18.08 -8.44
C ASN A 361 4.22 -16.56 -8.24
N LYS A 362 5.38 -15.99 -8.64
CA LYS A 362 5.65 -14.53 -8.59
C LYS A 362 4.60 -13.68 -9.31
N THR A 363 4.15 -14.12 -10.48
CA THR A 363 3.12 -13.41 -11.27
C THR A 363 1.79 -13.36 -10.51
N ALA A 364 1.43 -14.46 -9.86
CA ALA A 364 0.23 -14.58 -9.04
C ALA A 364 0.31 -13.80 -7.72
N TYR A 365 1.51 -13.47 -7.23
CA TYR A 365 1.69 -12.51 -6.14
C TYR A 365 1.58 -11.08 -6.66
N GLY A 366 2.35 -10.74 -7.70
CA GLY A 366 2.40 -9.39 -8.29
C GLY A 366 1.12 -8.95 -9.02
N SER A 367 0.18 -9.87 -9.27
CA SER A 367 -1.13 -9.55 -9.84
C SER A 367 -2.09 -8.88 -8.85
N PHE A 368 -1.77 -8.85 -7.55
CA PHE A 368 -2.65 -8.30 -6.51
C PHE A 368 -2.16 -6.96 -5.96
N PRO A 369 -3.06 -6.18 -5.37
CA PRO A 369 -2.70 -5.08 -4.49
C PRO A 369 -1.75 -5.59 -3.42
N ARG A 370 -0.64 -4.89 -3.23
CA ARG A 370 0.50 -5.37 -2.42
C ARG A 370 0.09 -5.74 -1.01
N VAL A 371 -0.72 -4.90 -0.35
CA VAL A 371 -1.24 -5.14 1.01
C VAL A 371 -2.07 -6.41 1.07
N LEU A 372 -2.85 -6.72 0.02
CA LEU A 372 -3.62 -7.97 -0.04
C LEU A 372 -2.71 -9.19 -0.03
N ALA A 373 -1.70 -9.19 -0.91
CA ALA A 373 -0.76 -10.29 -1.03
C ALA A 373 0.06 -10.47 0.26
N GLN A 374 0.47 -9.36 0.90
CA GLN A 374 1.13 -9.40 2.20
C GLN A 374 0.22 -9.97 3.29
N LEU A 375 -1.06 -9.57 3.36
CA LEU A 375 -2.03 -10.11 4.31
C LEU A 375 -2.39 -11.57 4.04
N MET A 376 -2.32 -12.05 2.79
CA MET A 376 -2.45 -13.49 2.51
C MET A 376 -1.30 -14.30 3.14
N VAL A 377 -0.10 -13.73 3.18
CA VAL A 377 1.08 -14.36 3.79
C VAL A 377 1.00 -14.31 5.32
N VAL A 378 0.64 -13.17 5.93
CA VAL A 378 0.75 -13.00 7.39
C VAL A 378 -0.58 -13.14 8.15
N GLY A 379 -1.72 -12.94 7.48
CA GLY A 379 -3.02 -12.79 8.11
C GLY A 379 -3.52 -14.04 8.82
N ARG A 380 -3.13 -15.23 8.35
CA ARG A 380 -3.49 -16.50 9.03
C ARG A 380 -2.89 -16.65 10.44
N HIS A 381 -1.94 -15.79 10.82
CA HIS A 381 -1.36 -15.76 12.16
C HIS A 381 -2.10 -14.82 13.12
N VAL A 382 -3.09 -14.07 12.63
CA VAL A 382 -3.99 -13.28 13.47
C VAL A 382 -5.20 -14.13 13.79
N ASP A 383 -5.24 -14.67 15.01
CA ASP A 383 -6.27 -15.60 15.50
C ASP A 383 -7.23 -14.87 16.43
N PHE A 384 -8.53 -14.86 16.09
CA PHE A 384 -9.55 -14.15 16.88
C PHE A 384 -10.04 -14.93 18.10
N GLY A 385 -9.58 -16.18 18.28
CA GLY A 385 -9.86 -17.02 19.46
C GLY A 385 -11.18 -17.80 19.39
N ASP A 386 -12.03 -17.54 18.41
CA ASP A 386 -13.28 -18.28 18.14
C ASP A 386 -13.10 -19.36 17.05
N GLY A 387 -11.86 -19.65 16.68
CA GLY A 387 -11.50 -20.53 15.56
C GLY A 387 -11.44 -19.81 14.20
N SER A 388 -11.82 -18.54 14.13
CA SER A 388 -11.63 -17.70 12.94
C SER A 388 -10.31 -16.92 13.00
N ARG A 389 -9.80 -16.55 11.82
CA ARG A 389 -8.51 -15.88 11.63
C ARG A 389 -8.64 -14.78 10.60
N LEU A 390 -7.70 -13.84 10.53
CA LEU A 390 -7.61 -12.88 9.42
C LEU A 390 -7.07 -13.56 8.14
N GLN A 391 -7.61 -14.72 7.80
CA GLN A 391 -7.17 -15.49 6.64
C GLN A 391 -7.88 -14.97 5.38
N ILE A 392 -7.13 -14.84 4.30
CA ILE A 392 -7.64 -14.43 2.99
C ILE A 392 -7.56 -15.64 2.05
N PHE A 393 -8.72 -16.02 1.52
CA PHE A 393 -8.90 -17.16 0.62
C PHE A 393 -9.04 -16.65 -0.81
N ARG A 394 -8.39 -17.35 -1.74
CA ARG A 394 -8.43 -17.02 -3.16
C ARG A 394 -9.02 -18.19 -3.94
N HIS A 395 -9.92 -17.86 -4.86
CA HIS A 395 -10.51 -18.79 -5.80
C HIS A 395 -10.02 -18.56 -7.23
N ALA A 396 -10.12 -19.60 -8.05
CA ALA A 396 -9.66 -19.56 -9.45
C ALA A 396 -10.48 -18.60 -10.33
N ASN A 397 -11.72 -18.31 -9.94
CA ASN A 397 -12.62 -17.34 -10.59
C ASN A 397 -12.27 -15.87 -10.28
N GLY A 398 -11.21 -15.61 -9.51
CA GLY A 398 -10.82 -14.25 -9.09
C GLY A 398 -11.51 -13.77 -7.81
N GLU A 399 -12.45 -14.56 -7.27
CA GLU A 399 -13.11 -14.26 -5.99
C GLU A 399 -12.10 -14.34 -4.85
N VAL A 400 -12.13 -13.33 -3.99
CA VAL A 400 -11.37 -13.27 -2.75
C VAL A 400 -12.36 -13.31 -1.60
N ARG A 401 -12.07 -14.07 -0.56
CA ARG A 401 -12.84 -14.10 0.68
C ARG A 401 -11.92 -13.83 1.86
N ALA A 402 -12.44 -13.24 2.93
CA ALA A 402 -11.67 -12.94 4.12
C ALA A 402 -12.36 -13.47 5.37
N ILE A 403 -11.59 -13.91 6.37
CA ILE A 403 -12.04 -14.53 7.62
C ILE A 403 -12.48 -15.98 7.46
N LYS A 404 -13.47 -16.25 6.60
CA LYS A 404 -13.96 -17.61 6.30
C LYS A 404 -14.04 -17.83 4.79
N ASP A 405 -13.83 -19.07 4.37
CA ASP A 405 -14.00 -19.46 2.97
C ASP A 405 -15.47 -19.78 2.64
N GLU A 406 -16.35 -18.80 2.84
CA GLU A 406 -17.79 -18.90 2.60
C GLU A 406 -18.26 -17.72 1.74
N PRO A 407 -19.30 -17.88 0.88
CA PRO A 407 -19.75 -16.81 -0.01
C PRO A 407 -20.08 -15.48 0.69
N GLY A 408 -20.64 -15.52 1.91
CA GLY A 408 -20.95 -14.32 2.71
C GLY A 408 -19.73 -13.60 3.31
N PHE A 409 -18.53 -14.02 2.94
CA PHE A 409 -17.26 -13.43 3.38
C PHE A 409 -16.43 -12.94 2.19
N ARG A 410 -17.07 -12.78 1.02
CA ARG A 410 -16.45 -12.24 -0.19
C ARG A 410 -15.91 -10.83 0.06
N LEU A 411 -14.69 -10.56 -0.40
CA LEU A 411 -14.00 -9.29 -0.35
C LEU A 411 -13.94 -8.71 -1.77
N ASP A 412 -14.56 -7.55 -1.97
CA ASP A 412 -14.42 -6.78 -3.20
C ASP A 412 -13.36 -5.69 -3.02
N VAL A 413 -12.64 -5.36 -4.09
CA VAL A 413 -11.54 -4.40 -4.07
C VAL A 413 -11.71 -3.43 -5.24
N ASP A 414 -11.85 -2.14 -4.94
CA ASP A 414 -12.03 -1.06 -5.92
C ASP A 414 -10.71 -0.28 -6.14
N PRO A 415 -10.21 -0.08 -7.39
CA PRO A 415 -10.75 -0.54 -8.67
C PRO A 415 -10.71 -2.06 -8.81
N PRO A 416 -11.73 -2.65 -9.46
CA PRO A 416 -11.87 -4.10 -9.58
C PRO A 416 -10.60 -4.74 -10.15
N LEU A 417 -10.17 -5.83 -9.52
CA LEU A 417 -9.19 -6.73 -10.12
C LEU A 417 -9.75 -7.22 -11.47
N ALA A 418 -8.88 -7.41 -12.47
CA ALA A 418 -9.32 -7.67 -13.84
C ALA A 418 -10.39 -8.80 -13.91
N ALA A 419 -11.59 -8.37 -14.35
CA ALA A 419 -12.85 -9.10 -14.60
C ALA A 419 -13.85 -9.31 -13.42
N GLY A 420 -14.70 -8.29 -13.18
CA GLY A 420 -16.16 -8.48 -12.96
C GLY A 420 -16.77 -8.17 -11.57
N HIS A 421 -17.27 -6.94 -11.41
CA HIS A 421 -18.31 -6.36 -10.52
C HIS A 421 -18.75 -6.99 -9.14
N LEU A 422 -18.71 -6.10 -8.12
CA LEU A 422 -19.65 -5.70 -7.04
C LEU A 422 -19.45 -6.21 -5.59
N GLU A 423 -19.33 -5.21 -4.71
CA GLU A 423 -19.72 -4.98 -3.30
C GLU A 423 -19.48 -6.09 -2.25
N TRP A 424 -19.08 -5.67 -1.05
CA TRP A 424 -18.94 -6.53 0.13
C TRP A 424 -20.33 -6.86 0.71
N GLU A 425 -20.90 -8.00 0.34
CA GLU A 425 -22.10 -8.56 0.99
C GLU A 425 -21.70 -9.62 2.02
N SER A 426 -21.61 -9.22 3.29
CA SER A 426 -21.89 -10.17 4.37
C SER A 426 -23.38 -10.15 4.68
N GLY A 427 -23.93 -11.17 5.35
CA GLY A 427 -25.32 -11.13 5.87
C GLY A 427 -25.63 -9.99 6.86
N HIS A 428 -24.68 -9.07 7.05
CA HIS A 428 -24.79 -7.78 7.72
C HIS A 428 -24.26 -6.67 6.81
N LEU A 429 -24.97 -5.53 6.82
CA LEU A 429 -24.83 -4.32 5.99
C LEU A 429 -23.45 -4.06 5.34
N PRO A 430 -23.42 -3.58 4.07
CA PRO A 430 -22.22 -3.47 3.24
C PRO A 430 -21.22 -2.38 3.70
N THR A 431 -20.13 -2.79 4.37
CA THR A 431 -19.09 -1.87 4.85
C THR A 431 -18.08 -1.46 3.76
N THR A 432 -17.65 -0.19 3.75
CA THR A 432 -16.62 0.34 2.82
C THR A 432 -15.38 0.82 3.57
N ASP A 433 -14.29 0.06 3.47
CA ASP A 433 -13.00 0.43 4.06
C ASP A 433 -12.14 1.29 3.12
N ALA A 434 -11.40 2.26 3.69
CA ALA A 434 -10.52 3.15 2.93
C ALA A 434 -9.34 2.41 2.24
N SER A 435 -9.02 1.20 2.71
CA SER A 435 -7.91 0.37 2.24
C SER A 435 -8.04 -1.05 2.79
N LEU A 436 -7.21 -1.98 2.32
CA LEU A 436 -7.17 -3.34 2.86
C LEU A 436 -6.58 -3.43 4.26
N SER A 437 -5.58 -2.59 4.56
CA SER A 437 -5.06 -2.47 5.93
C SER A 437 -6.13 -1.91 6.86
N SER A 438 -6.98 -1.02 6.33
CA SER A 438 -8.13 -0.51 7.03
C SER A 438 -9.15 -1.60 7.37
N PHE A 439 -9.55 -2.40 6.38
CA PHE A 439 -10.41 -3.57 6.57
C PHE A 439 -9.88 -4.51 7.65
N ALA A 440 -8.58 -4.85 7.59
CA ALA A 440 -7.96 -5.75 8.55
C ALA A 440 -8.02 -5.19 9.99
N LYS A 441 -7.66 -3.91 10.18
CA LYS A 441 -7.73 -3.22 11.47
C LYS A 441 -9.16 -3.13 11.99
N HIS A 442 -10.14 -2.85 11.12
CA HIS A 442 -11.55 -2.85 11.47
C HIS A 442 -12.00 -4.22 12.01
N LYS A 443 -11.67 -5.32 11.32
CA LYS A 443 -12.02 -6.66 11.80
C LYS A 443 -11.36 -6.99 13.14
N ILE A 444 -10.07 -6.68 13.31
CA ILE A 444 -9.36 -6.82 14.59
C ILE A 444 -10.08 -6.08 15.71
N LEU A 445 -10.40 -4.80 15.53
CA LEU A 445 -11.05 -4.00 16.57
C LEU A 445 -12.49 -4.42 16.86
N SER A 446 -13.24 -4.82 15.82
CA SER A 446 -14.61 -5.30 15.98
C SER A 446 -14.67 -6.57 16.81
N TYR A 447 -13.80 -7.54 16.52
CA TYR A 447 -13.67 -8.75 17.33
C TYR A 447 -13.21 -8.42 18.75
N PHE A 448 -12.23 -7.53 18.91
CA PHE A 448 -11.71 -7.14 20.22
C PHE A 448 -12.80 -6.52 21.08
N TYR A 449 -13.56 -5.59 20.53
CA TYR A 449 -14.69 -4.93 21.18
C TYR A 449 -15.77 -5.92 21.64
N GLN A 450 -16.04 -6.99 20.87
CA GLN A 450 -17.05 -7.98 21.21
C GLN A 450 -16.59 -8.99 22.27
N THR A 451 -15.29 -9.31 22.29
CA THR A 451 -14.76 -10.42 23.08
C THR A 451 -14.06 -9.97 24.37
N HIS A 452 -13.63 -8.71 24.45
CA HIS A 452 -12.87 -8.19 25.58
C HIS A 452 -13.65 -7.14 26.36
N GLN A 453 -13.43 -7.11 27.68
CA GLN A 453 -13.88 -5.98 28.49
C GLN A 453 -13.01 -4.77 28.18
N ILE A 454 -13.65 -3.69 27.74
CA ILE A 454 -12.99 -2.43 27.40
C ILE A 454 -13.51 -1.30 28.27
N ASN A 455 -12.67 -0.32 28.53
CA ASN A 455 -13.09 0.93 29.15
C ASN A 455 -13.62 1.85 28.06
N ARG A 456 -14.84 2.38 28.26
CA ARG A 456 -15.45 3.29 27.29
C ARG A 456 -16.24 4.41 27.95
N THR A 457 -16.40 5.51 27.23
CA THR A 457 -17.38 6.56 27.48
C THR A 457 -18.19 6.79 26.21
N SER A 458 -19.46 7.19 26.34
CA SER A 458 -20.40 7.41 25.23
C SER A 458 -21.21 8.66 25.52
N ILE A 459 -21.52 9.45 24.50
CA ILE A 459 -22.46 10.55 24.59
C ILE A 459 -23.17 10.74 23.26
N SER A 460 -24.48 10.99 23.31
CA SER A 460 -25.25 11.41 22.16
C SER A 460 -25.20 12.93 22.05
N LEU A 461 -24.76 13.45 20.92
CA LEU A 461 -24.63 14.87 20.65
C LEU A 461 -25.40 15.24 19.40
N ASN A 462 -25.87 16.48 19.34
CA ASN A 462 -26.32 17.03 18.07
C ASN A 462 -25.12 17.12 17.10
N ARG A 463 -25.32 16.67 15.86
CA ARG A 463 -24.30 16.56 14.81
C ARG A 463 -23.55 17.88 14.55
N TYR A 464 -24.21 19.02 14.80
CA TYR A 464 -23.67 20.35 14.55
C TYR A 464 -22.93 20.96 15.75
N VAL A 465 -22.87 20.27 16.90
CA VAL A 465 -22.13 20.71 18.09
C VAL A 465 -20.65 20.90 17.76
N GLY A 466 -20.03 21.90 18.40
CA GLY A 466 -18.61 22.20 18.22
C GLY A 466 -18.27 22.71 16.82
N GLY A 467 -19.20 23.42 16.18
CA GLY A 467 -19.01 24.02 14.85
C GLY A 467 -19.10 23.01 13.70
N GLY A 468 -19.94 21.98 13.84
CA GLY A 468 -20.14 20.97 12.78
C GLY A 468 -18.99 19.97 12.62
N ARG A 469 -18.12 19.82 13.62
CA ARG A 469 -16.97 18.91 13.52
C ARG A 469 -17.39 17.45 13.38
N LEU A 470 -18.45 17.00 14.08
CA LEU A 470 -18.97 15.65 13.92
C LEU A 470 -19.60 15.43 12.55
N ASP A 471 -20.36 16.39 12.04
CA ASP A 471 -20.88 16.37 10.66
C ASP A 471 -19.76 16.25 9.64
N GLY A 472 -18.73 17.10 9.75
CA GLY A 472 -17.56 17.05 8.89
C GLY A 472 -16.82 15.71 9.00
N LEU A 473 -16.76 15.11 10.20
CA LEU A 473 -16.20 13.77 10.32
C LEU A 473 -17.08 12.71 9.64
N LEU A 474 -18.40 12.74 9.76
CA LEU A 474 -19.25 11.72 9.12
C LEU A 474 -19.31 11.86 7.60
N THR A 475 -19.25 13.08 7.07
CA THR A 475 -19.41 13.37 5.63
C THR A 475 -18.10 13.35 4.84
N GLN A 476 -16.95 13.45 5.50
CA GLN A 476 -15.65 13.38 4.84
C GLN A 476 -15.37 12.00 4.26
N SER A 477 -14.67 12.00 3.11
CA SER A 477 -14.17 10.77 2.49
C SER A 477 -13.36 9.95 3.50
N PRO A 478 -13.51 8.61 3.52
CA PRO A 478 -12.76 7.72 4.40
C PRO A 478 -11.24 7.82 4.18
N HIS A 479 -10.82 8.26 3.00
CA HIS A 479 -9.41 8.48 2.64
C HIS A 479 -8.84 9.81 3.13
N THR A 480 -9.67 10.71 3.68
CA THR A 480 -9.19 12.00 4.20
C THR A 480 -8.60 11.80 5.59
N PRO A 481 -7.30 12.05 5.80
CA PRO A 481 -6.67 11.87 7.10
C PRO A 481 -7.28 12.80 8.15
N VAL A 482 -7.42 12.31 9.38
CA VAL A 482 -7.94 13.04 10.54
C VAL A 482 -6.79 13.25 11.50
N ALA A 483 -6.57 14.51 11.88
CA ALA A 483 -5.50 14.87 12.79
C ALA A 483 -5.57 14.06 14.09
N GLY A 484 -4.44 13.50 14.52
CA GLY A 484 -4.35 12.68 15.73
C GLY A 484 -4.80 11.22 15.56
N CYS A 485 -5.18 10.79 14.35
CA CYS A 485 -5.58 9.41 14.07
C CYS A 485 -4.56 8.71 13.16
N THR A 486 -4.33 7.42 13.40
CA THR A 486 -3.50 6.59 12.52
C THR A 486 -4.27 5.93 11.42
N THR A 487 -5.57 5.66 11.62
CA THR A 487 -6.39 5.01 10.60
C THR A 487 -7.86 5.35 10.79
N ILE A 488 -8.60 5.31 9.68
CA ILE A 488 -9.99 5.72 9.55
C ILE A 488 -10.74 4.61 8.83
N PHE A 489 -11.90 4.24 9.36
CA PHE A 489 -12.86 3.31 8.75
C PHE A 489 -14.23 3.98 8.68
N ILE A 490 -14.99 3.68 7.63
CA ILE A 490 -16.40 4.05 7.52
C ILE A 490 -17.21 2.77 7.32
N ARG A 491 -18.31 2.64 8.05
CA ARG A 491 -19.31 1.61 7.83
C ARG A 491 -20.60 2.30 7.41
N ASP A 492 -21.11 1.91 6.24
CA ASP A 492 -22.44 2.23 5.72
C ASP A 492 -22.75 3.75 5.62
N GLY A 493 -21.74 4.63 5.61
CA GLY A 493 -21.91 6.09 5.69
C GLY A 493 -22.39 6.61 7.05
N GLU A 494 -22.86 5.74 7.93
CA GLU A 494 -23.43 6.10 9.24
C GLU A 494 -22.41 5.98 10.37
N VAL A 495 -21.38 5.14 10.25
CA VAL A 495 -20.41 4.90 11.32
C VAL A 495 -19.01 5.27 10.86
N ARG A 496 -18.29 6.07 11.64
CA ARG A 496 -16.86 6.36 11.45
C ARG A 496 -16.05 5.89 12.65
N LEU A 497 -15.05 5.04 12.42
CA LEU A 497 -14.12 4.58 13.46
C LEU A 497 -12.74 5.17 13.22
N LEU A 498 -12.19 5.80 14.25
CA LEU A 498 -10.92 6.50 14.25
C LEU A 498 -9.97 5.84 15.25
N VAL A 499 -8.87 5.24 14.77
CA VAL A 499 -7.84 4.69 15.66
C VAL A 499 -6.92 5.81 16.12
N LEU A 500 -6.88 6.05 17.42
CA LEU A 500 -6.16 7.17 18.05
C LEU A 500 -4.70 6.84 18.35
N THR A 501 -4.42 5.58 18.67
CA THR A 501 -3.08 5.10 19.02
C THR A 501 -2.32 4.63 17.79
N ASN A 502 -1.00 4.79 17.84
CA ASN A 502 -0.07 4.23 16.86
C ASN A 502 0.81 3.15 17.51
N SER A 503 1.79 2.66 16.73
CA SER A 503 2.82 1.69 17.14
C SER A 503 3.62 2.05 18.40
N SER A 504 3.73 3.34 18.74
CA SER A 504 4.49 3.81 19.90
C SER A 504 3.73 3.69 21.22
N HIS A 505 2.43 3.40 21.17
CA HIS A 505 1.60 3.22 22.35
C HIS A 505 1.56 1.75 22.76
N ASN A 506 1.56 1.47 24.07
CA ASN A 506 1.45 0.11 24.62
C ASN A 506 -0.01 -0.31 24.89
N PHE A 507 -0.98 0.49 24.45
CA PHE A 507 -2.40 0.25 24.53
C PHE A 507 -3.06 0.71 23.23
N VAL A 508 -4.33 0.34 23.06
CA VAL A 508 -5.13 0.69 21.89
C VAL A 508 -6.25 1.62 22.34
N ALA A 509 -6.41 2.75 21.66
CA ALA A 509 -7.57 3.61 21.82
C ALA A 509 -8.18 3.98 20.47
N TRP A 510 -9.51 4.08 20.45
CA TRP A 510 -10.26 4.45 19.26
C TRP A 510 -11.51 5.24 19.62
N THR A 511 -12.00 6.00 18.65
CA THR A 511 -13.28 6.70 18.70
C THR A 511 -14.21 6.11 17.66
N LEU A 512 -15.44 5.80 18.04
CA LEU A 512 -16.52 5.40 17.14
C LEU A 512 -17.55 6.52 17.15
N ILE A 513 -17.90 7.01 15.97
CA ILE A 513 -18.89 8.05 15.72
C ILE A 513 -20.00 7.37 14.94
N GLN A 514 -21.22 7.32 15.48
CA GLN A 514 -22.35 6.66 14.84
C GLN A 514 -23.49 7.66 14.67
N ASP A 515 -23.90 7.87 13.44
CA ASP A 515 -25.12 8.59 13.09
C ASP A 515 -26.34 7.81 13.61
N LEU A 516 -27.14 8.45 14.44
CA LEU A 516 -28.39 7.89 14.97
C LEU A 516 -29.61 8.39 14.18
N GLY A 517 -29.40 9.22 13.15
CA GLY A 517 -30.45 9.97 12.49
C GLY A 517 -30.93 11.16 13.32
N ASN A 518 -31.93 11.89 12.82
CA ASN A 518 -32.53 13.05 13.51
C ASN A 518 -31.51 14.11 13.99
N ASN A 519 -30.41 14.28 13.26
CA ASN A 519 -29.28 15.14 13.64
C ASN A 519 -28.55 14.74 14.93
N TYR A 520 -28.73 13.52 15.44
CA TYR A 520 -27.99 13.02 16.60
C TYR A 520 -26.89 12.05 16.19
N VAL A 521 -25.78 12.11 16.91
CA VAL A 521 -24.60 11.28 16.71
C VAL A 521 -24.16 10.74 18.06
N ASP A 522 -23.98 9.42 18.16
CA ASP A 522 -23.37 8.78 19.30
C ASP A 522 -21.84 8.78 19.13
N VAL A 523 -21.14 9.38 20.08
CA VAL A 523 -19.69 9.44 20.12
C VAL A 523 -19.20 8.54 21.25
N ARG A 524 -18.54 7.43 20.89
CA ARG A 524 -17.93 6.48 21.81
C ARG A 524 -16.43 6.59 21.77
N VAL A 525 -15.80 6.76 22.93
CA VAL A 525 -14.33 6.66 23.07
C VAL A 525 -14.03 5.42 23.89
N ALA A 526 -13.21 4.52 23.34
CA ALA A 526 -12.85 3.26 23.95
C ALA A 526 -11.32 3.11 24.05
N THR A 527 -10.86 2.42 25.09
CA THR A 527 -9.43 2.24 25.34
C THR A 527 -9.10 1.00 26.16
N THR A 528 -7.89 0.48 25.92
CA THR A 528 -7.22 -0.52 26.77
C THR A 528 -6.12 0.09 27.66
N GLU A 529 -6.01 1.42 27.69
CA GLU A 529 -5.14 2.14 28.64
C GLU A 529 -5.43 1.66 30.06
N ALA A 530 -4.36 1.36 30.82
CA ALA A 530 -4.50 0.99 32.22
C ALA A 530 -5.00 2.20 33.01
N PRO A 531 -6.03 2.06 33.86
CA PRO A 531 -6.53 3.18 34.64
C PRO A 531 -5.46 3.69 35.60
N VAL A 532 -5.34 5.01 35.74
CA VAL A 532 -4.45 5.63 36.73
C VAL A 532 -4.86 5.18 38.14
N VAL A 533 -3.90 4.62 38.90
CA VAL A 533 -4.14 4.09 40.25
C VAL A 533 -4.60 5.20 41.19
N GLY A 534 -5.69 4.97 41.94
CA GLY A 534 -6.27 5.94 42.87
C GLY A 534 -7.15 7.01 42.21
N ALA A 535 -7.20 7.07 40.88
CA ALA A 535 -8.14 7.91 40.16
C ALA A 535 -9.53 7.23 40.10
N GLY A 536 -10.31 7.33 41.18
CA GLY A 536 -11.76 7.26 41.05
C GLY A 536 -12.24 8.53 40.31
N GLY A 537 -13.21 8.41 39.41
CA GLY A 537 -13.83 9.58 38.77
C GLY A 537 -14.01 9.49 37.26
N PRO A 538 -14.26 10.65 36.60
CA PRO A 538 -14.55 10.75 35.17
C PRO A 538 -13.51 10.06 34.27
N PHE A 539 -13.94 9.67 33.07
CA PHE A 539 -13.11 8.98 32.07
C PHE A 539 -11.76 9.68 31.83
N LYS A 540 -11.76 11.01 31.76
CA LYS A 540 -10.55 11.83 31.54
C LYS A 540 -9.45 11.68 32.60
N HIS A 541 -9.83 11.40 33.84
CA HIS A 541 -8.87 11.25 34.93
C HIS A 541 -8.32 9.82 35.01
N ARG A 542 -9.11 8.84 34.58
CA ARG A 542 -8.71 7.43 34.56
C ARG A 542 -7.82 7.11 33.36
N PHE A 543 -8.08 7.72 32.21
CA PHE A 543 -7.42 7.44 30.94
C PHE A 543 -6.93 8.74 30.27
N PRO A 544 -5.95 9.43 30.89
CA PRO A 544 -5.53 10.75 30.45
C PRO A 544 -4.90 10.74 29.04
N VAL A 545 -4.15 9.69 28.67
CA VAL A 545 -3.48 9.64 27.36
C VAL A 545 -4.52 9.45 26.25
N THR A 546 -5.46 8.52 26.44
CA THR A 546 -6.62 8.33 25.54
C THR A 546 -7.38 9.63 25.36
N THR A 547 -7.65 10.33 26.46
CA THR A 547 -8.41 11.57 26.43
C THR A 547 -7.69 12.66 25.65
N GLN A 548 -6.37 12.79 25.84
CA GLN A 548 -5.55 13.73 25.08
C GLN A 548 -5.61 13.44 23.57
N LEU A 549 -5.44 12.17 23.17
CA LEU A 549 -5.49 11.78 21.76
C LEU A 549 -6.88 12.02 21.15
N ALA A 550 -7.94 11.64 21.88
CA ALA A 550 -9.32 11.84 21.43
C ALA A 550 -9.68 13.32 21.28
N ARG A 551 -9.19 14.20 22.17
CA ARG A 551 -9.38 15.65 22.07
C ARG A 551 -8.83 16.23 20.76
N VAL A 552 -7.70 15.71 20.27
CA VAL A 552 -7.12 16.15 18.99
C VAL A 552 -8.03 15.74 17.82
N ALA A 553 -8.52 14.51 17.81
CA ALA A 553 -9.37 13.99 16.74
C ALA A 553 -10.75 14.68 16.71
N LEU A 554 -11.38 14.81 17.88
CA LEU A 554 -12.72 15.39 18.06
C LEU A 554 -12.74 16.92 18.00
N GLY A 555 -11.60 17.59 18.24
CA GLY A 555 -11.53 19.04 18.36
C GLY A 555 -12.07 19.54 19.71
N SER A 556 -11.69 20.76 20.09
CA SER A 556 -12.05 21.35 21.40
C SER A 556 -13.56 21.41 21.63
N GLY A 557 -14.32 21.83 20.60
CA GLY A 557 -15.75 22.00 20.69
C GLY A 557 -16.50 20.72 21.05
N VAL A 558 -16.20 19.59 20.41
CA VAL A 558 -16.87 18.31 20.69
C VAL A 558 -16.30 17.65 21.95
N ALA A 559 -14.97 17.70 22.13
CA ALA A 559 -14.32 16.98 23.20
C ALA A 559 -14.67 17.51 24.61
N GLN A 560 -15.06 18.79 24.72
CA GLN A 560 -15.60 19.35 25.96
C GLN A 560 -16.85 18.58 26.41
N TYR A 561 -17.82 18.36 25.52
CA TYR A 561 -19.02 17.58 25.86
C TYR A 561 -18.70 16.12 26.20
N VAL A 562 -17.79 15.48 25.46
CA VAL A 562 -17.46 14.05 25.64
C VAL A 562 -16.75 13.78 26.97
N PHE A 563 -15.90 14.69 27.45
CA PHE A 563 -15.02 14.43 28.59
C PHE A 563 -15.27 15.30 29.82
N ASP A 564 -15.76 16.53 29.62
CA ASP A 564 -15.91 17.52 30.68
C ASP A 564 -17.35 17.62 31.20
N GLY A 565 -18.32 17.06 30.45
CA GLY A 565 -19.74 17.23 30.72
C GLY A 565 -20.25 18.56 30.15
N GLN A 566 -21.57 18.68 30.02
CA GLN A 566 -22.20 19.96 29.71
C GLN A 566 -21.96 20.86 30.92
N VAL A 567 -21.38 22.04 30.69
CA VAL A 567 -21.53 23.12 31.65
C VAL A 567 -22.97 23.53 31.43
N ASP A 568 -23.85 23.21 32.37
CA ASP A 568 -25.15 23.86 32.42
C ASP A 568 -24.82 25.35 32.51
N ASP A 569 -24.86 26.04 31.37
CA ASP A 569 -24.96 27.48 31.38
C ASP A 569 -26.30 27.70 32.08
N ASP A 570 -26.25 28.05 33.36
CA ASP A 570 -27.38 28.47 34.20
C ASP A 570 -28.03 29.72 33.56
N SER A 571 -28.62 29.56 32.38
CA SER A 571 -29.55 30.52 31.81
C SER A 571 -30.86 30.32 32.55
N ASP A 572 -30.96 31.01 33.69
CA ASP A 572 -32.17 31.28 34.46
C ASP A 572 -33.24 31.98 33.59
N ASP A 573 -33.81 31.29 32.59
CA ASP A 573 -34.96 31.80 31.85
C ASP A 573 -35.92 30.64 31.49
N ASP A 574 -36.83 30.40 32.45
CA ASP A 574 -38.21 29.92 32.36
C ASP A 574 -38.66 29.02 31.17
N ASP A 575 -39.21 27.86 31.57
CA ASP A 575 -40.25 27.08 30.89
C ASP A 575 -39.96 26.46 29.50
N SER A 576 -39.27 25.31 29.47
CA SER A 576 -39.65 24.20 28.57
C SER A 576 -38.99 22.87 28.95
N ASP A 577 -39.84 21.90 29.26
CA ASP A 577 -39.50 20.51 29.53
C ASP A 577 -38.94 19.76 28.29
N ASP A 578 -38.23 18.66 28.55
CA ASP A 578 -37.76 17.60 27.64
C ASP A 578 -36.41 17.74 26.91
N VAL A 579 -35.30 17.66 27.67
CA VAL A 579 -34.05 17.05 27.19
C VAL A 579 -33.61 15.93 28.14
N MET A 580 -33.84 14.68 27.74
CA MET A 580 -33.42 13.47 28.48
C MET A 580 -31.93 13.17 28.24
N VAL A 581 -31.06 13.67 29.11
CA VAL A 581 -29.65 13.26 29.18
C VAL A 581 -29.56 11.91 29.91
N THR A 582 -29.35 10.82 29.16
CA THR A 582 -29.20 9.47 29.74
C THR A 582 -27.73 9.13 29.93
N ILE A 583 -27.17 9.37 31.13
CA ILE A 583 -25.82 8.92 31.52
C ILE A 583 -25.92 7.51 32.10
N TRP A 584 -25.40 6.50 31.39
CA TRP A 584 -25.21 5.15 31.93
C TRP A 584 -23.84 5.01 32.60
N LEU A 585 -23.79 5.13 33.93
CA LEU A 585 -22.62 4.70 34.73
C LEU A 585 -22.65 3.18 34.92
N THR A 586 -21.69 2.47 34.33
CA THR A 586 -21.44 1.05 34.65
C THR A 586 -20.42 0.97 35.78
N ALA A 587 -20.89 0.57 36.97
CA ALA A 587 -20.04 0.20 38.09
C ALA A 587 -19.51 -1.24 37.87
N ALA A 588 -18.23 -1.37 37.55
CA ALA A 588 -17.52 -2.65 37.65
C ALA A 588 -16.81 -2.70 39.00
N GLU A 589 -17.41 -3.40 39.97
CA GLU A 589 -16.77 -3.75 41.24
C GLU A 589 -15.62 -4.74 41.00
N ALA A 590 -14.47 -4.43 41.58
CA ALA A 590 -13.29 -5.28 41.59
C ALA A 590 -13.55 -6.56 42.40
N ARG A 591 -13.48 -7.73 41.76
CA ARG A 591 -13.24 -9.01 42.43
C ARG A 591 -11.79 -9.42 42.25
N THR A 592 -11.00 -9.31 43.31
CA THR A 592 -9.68 -9.92 43.44
C THR A 592 -9.83 -11.44 43.68
N PRO A 593 -9.09 -12.32 42.98
CA PRO A 593 -8.96 -13.71 43.38
C PRO A 593 -7.81 -13.87 44.38
N GLN A 594 -8.12 -14.32 45.59
CA GLN A 594 -7.11 -14.74 46.56
C GLN A 594 -6.39 -16.01 46.08
N LEU A 595 -5.09 -15.90 45.86
CA LEU A 595 -4.21 -17.03 45.65
C LEU A 595 -3.83 -17.65 47.00
N ARG A 596 -4.15 -18.93 47.15
CA ARG A 596 -3.84 -19.79 48.30
C ARG A 596 -2.32 -20.04 48.35
N ARG A 597 -1.61 -19.50 49.35
CA ARG A 597 -0.33 -20.06 49.83
C ARG A 597 -0.35 -20.22 51.34
N ARG A 598 -0.21 -21.48 51.77
CA ARG A 598 0.22 -21.90 53.12
C ARG A 598 1.65 -21.39 53.35
N THR A 599 1.95 -20.84 54.53
CA THR A 599 2.76 -21.47 55.61
C THR A 599 3.24 -20.41 56.62
N ALA A 600 3.19 -20.76 57.92
CA ALA A 600 3.93 -20.27 59.10
C ALA A 600 3.51 -19.00 59.88
N LEU A 601 2.81 -19.27 61.00
CA LEU A 601 3.06 -18.86 62.41
C LEU A 601 3.83 -17.56 62.76
N THR A 602 3.18 -16.64 63.48
CA THR A 602 3.39 -16.22 64.92
C THR A 602 2.55 -14.95 65.19
N THR A 603 1.46 -14.97 65.99
CA THR A 603 1.29 -14.79 67.45
C THR A 603 1.25 -13.33 67.96
N LEU A 604 0.11 -12.97 68.62
CA LEU A 604 -0.24 -11.81 69.49
C LEU A 604 -0.37 -10.41 68.82
N HIS A 605 -1.33 -9.50 69.10
CA HIS A 605 -2.20 -9.24 70.26
C HIS A 605 -3.45 -8.41 69.83
N ARG A 606 -4.64 -8.85 70.29
CA ARG A 606 -5.84 -8.11 70.81
C ARG A 606 -5.98 -6.59 70.57
N SER A 607 -7.11 -6.14 70.00
CA SER A 607 -8.17 -5.42 70.74
C SER A 607 -9.39 -5.04 69.87
N ASP A 608 -10.54 -5.09 70.54
CA ASP A 608 -11.92 -4.86 70.12
C ASP A 608 -12.23 -3.43 69.64
N ASP A 609 -13.13 -3.26 68.67
CA ASP A 609 -14.49 -2.74 68.94
C ASP A 609 -15.33 -2.62 67.65
N GLN A 610 -16.59 -3.05 67.75
CA GLN A 610 -17.66 -2.91 66.75
C GLN A 610 -18.65 -1.83 67.27
N PRO A 611 -19.52 -1.24 66.43
CA PRO A 611 -20.82 -1.87 66.27
C PRO A 611 -21.48 -1.74 64.89
N THR A 612 -22.31 -2.75 64.63
CA THR A 612 -23.20 -2.94 63.49
C THR A 612 -24.47 -2.08 63.59
N LYS A 613 -24.99 -1.59 62.45
CA LYS A 613 -26.38 -1.10 62.31
C LYS A 613 -27.10 -1.87 61.20
N GLN A 614 -28.21 -2.49 61.61
CA GLN A 614 -29.21 -3.16 60.79
C GLN A 614 -29.92 -2.16 59.86
N TYR A 615 -30.20 -2.57 58.62
CA TYR A 615 -31.25 -1.96 57.79
C TYR A 615 -32.36 -2.98 57.54
N ARG A 616 -33.57 -2.63 57.98
CA ARG A 616 -34.83 -3.35 57.73
C ARG A 616 -35.27 -3.16 56.27
N ARG A 617 -35.67 -4.26 55.64
CA ARG A 617 -36.49 -4.27 54.42
C ARG A 617 -37.90 -3.77 54.75
N LEU A 618 -38.40 -2.81 53.98
CA LEU A 618 -39.82 -2.48 53.87
C LEU A 618 -40.29 -2.86 52.47
N SER A 619 -41.26 -3.77 52.42
CA SER A 619 -42.08 -4.05 51.25
C SER A 619 -43.20 -3.03 51.16
N VAL A 620 -43.42 -2.44 49.98
CA VAL A 620 -44.70 -1.84 49.60
C VAL A 620 -45.03 -2.33 48.20
N ALA A 621 -46.17 -2.99 48.10
CA ALA A 621 -46.85 -3.35 46.86
C ALA A 621 -47.88 -2.24 46.54
N GLY A 622 -48.09 -1.94 45.26
CA GLY A 622 -49.19 -1.07 44.85
C GLY A 622 -49.15 -0.64 43.39
N LEU A 623 -49.90 -1.37 42.55
CA LEU A 623 -50.63 -1.00 41.33
C LEU A 623 -50.03 0.06 40.37
N LEU A 624 -49.95 -0.31 39.09
CA LEU A 624 -50.62 0.43 38.00
C LEU A 624 -50.87 -0.51 36.81
N THR A 625 -52.06 -0.32 36.24
CA THR A 625 -52.78 -1.11 35.23
C THR A 625 -52.25 -0.86 33.81
N THR A 626 -52.16 -1.92 33.00
CA THR A 626 -51.93 -1.83 31.54
C THR A 626 -53.19 -2.23 30.79
N ASP A 627 -53.78 -1.27 30.08
CA ASP A 627 -54.66 -1.51 28.94
C ASP A 627 -53.99 -0.89 27.71
N SER A 628 -53.92 -1.68 26.62
CA SER A 628 -54.39 -1.31 25.27
C SER A 628 -53.54 -1.93 24.14
N VAL A 629 -54.19 -2.91 23.50
CA VAL A 629 -54.34 -3.10 22.05
C VAL A 629 -53.14 -3.54 21.21
N ALA A 630 -53.27 -4.78 20.73
CA ALA A 630 -52.55 -5.40 19.64
C ALA A 630 -52.97 -4.86 18.26
N SER A 631 -52.05 -4.88 17.29
CA SER A 631 -52.40 -5.21 15.91
C SER A 631 -51.26 -5.92 15.18
N CYS A 632 -51.67 -6.91 14.39
CA CYS A 632 -50.92 -7.99 13.76
C CYS A 632 -50.02 -7.56 12.60
N CYS A 633 -48.94 -8.32 12.39
CA CYS A 633 -48.60 -8.84 11.07
C CYS A 633 -48.06 -10.27 11.21
N ARG A 634 -48.72 -11.19 10.51
CA ARG A 634 -48.54 -12.65 10.52
C ARG A 634 -47.96 -13.04 9.15
N TRP A 635 -46.93 -13.88 9.11
CA TRP A 635 -46.53 -14.65 7.92
C TRP A 635 -46.24 -16.10 8.33
N PRO A 636 -46.43 -17.07 7.41
CA PRO A 636 -46.84 -18.43 7.75
C PRO A 636 -45.67 -19.39 7.94
N THR A 637 -45.85 -20.30 8.90
CA THR A 637 -45.16 -21.57 9.06
C THR A 637 -45.79 -22.62 8.14
N ASP A 638 -44.97 -23.39 7.44
CA ASP A 638 -45.37 -24.72 6.96
C ASP A 638 -44.30 -25.78 7.25
N ALA A 639 -44.81 -26.88 7.78
CA ALA A 639 -44.30 -28.25 7.87
C ALA A 639 -43.13 -28.60 8.81
N GLY A 640 -43.47 -29.48 9.77
CA GLY A 640 -42.61 -30.15 10.75
C GLY A 640 -41.53 -31.06 10.15
N TRP A 641 -40.72 -31.77 10.94
CA TRP A 641 -41.15 -32.87 11.80
C TRP A 641 -40.12 -33.18 12.93
N LEU A 642 -40.68 -33.57 14.08
CA LEU A 642 -40.22 -34.51 15.11
C LEU A 642 -38.84 -34.37 15.79
N TRP A 643 -38.93 -34.06 17.09
CA TRP A 643 -37.97 -34.41 18.14
C TRP A 643 -37.81 -35.92 18.33
N ALA A 644 -36.58 -36.37 18.57
CA ALA A 644 -36.30 -37.45 19.52
C ALA A 644 -34.94 -37.22 20.19
N VAL A 645 -34.99 -37.10 21.52
CA VAL A 645 -33.87 -36.97 22.47
C VAL A 645 -33.34 -38.37 22.81
N GLY A 646 -32.01 -38.52 22.94
CA GLY A 646 -31.40 -39.71 23.53
C GLY A 646 -29.92 -39.53 23.85
N CYS A 647 -29.61 -39.29 25.13
CA CYS A 647 -28.26 -39.24 25.71
C CYS A 647 -27.69 -40.65 26.02
N HIS A 648 -26.37 -40.66 26.29
CA HIS A 648 -25.49 -41.70 26.88
C HIS A 648 -24.69 -42.58 25.89
N VAL A 649 -23.34 -42.53 25.81
CA VAL A 649 -22.21 -42.73 26.77
C VAL A 649 -21.55 -44.11 26.57
N PHE A 650 -20.24 -44.07 26.24
CA PHE A 650 -19.17 -45.08 26.40
C PHE A 650 -19.21 -46.44 25.65
N LYS A 651 -18.24 -46.64 24.72
CA LYS A 651 -17.14 -47.66 24.77
C LYS A 651 -16.62 -48.03 23.36
N SER A 652 -15.32 -47.81 23.13
CA SER A 652 -14.47 -48.72 22.32
C SER A 652 -14.36 -50.09 23.03
N PRO A 653 -14.03 -51.23 22.38
CA PRO A 653 -12.95 -51.34 21.37
C PRO A 653 -13.08 -52.43 20.25
N ALA A 654 -12.08 -52.39 19.37
CA ALA A 654 -11.41 -53.50 18.68
C ALA A 654 -12.04 -54.18 17.43
N HIS A 655 -11.21 -54.17 16.36
CA HIS A 655 -10.92 -55.21 15.37
C HIS A 655 -12.04 -56.09 14.83
N ILE A 656 -12.21 -56.10 13.50
CA ILE A 656 -12.24 -57.33 12.67
C ILE A 656 -11.92 -56.96 11.21
N THR A 657 -10.92 -57.67 10.68
CA THR A 657 -10.50 -57.86 9.29
C THR A 657 -11.62 -58.40 8.40
N TRP A 658 -11.73 -57.91 7.15
CA TRP A 658 -12.29 -58.70 6.04
C TRP A 658 -11.54 -58.47 4.73
N MET A 659 -11.25 -59.60 4.07
CA MET A 659 -10.56 -59.77 2.80
C MET A 659 -11.39 -59.31 1.60
N GLY A 660 -10.71 -58.96 0.49
CA GLY A 660 -11.29 -58.57 -0.79
C GLY A 660 -12.03 -59.69 -1.55
N PRO A 661 -12.42 -59.43 -2.82
CA PRO A 661 -11.47 -59.73 -3.89
C PRO A 661 -11.43 -58.75 -5.07
N SER A 662 -10.21 -58.62 -5.58
CA SER A 662 -9.73 -58.38 -6.95
C SER A 662 -10.74 -58.26 -8.11
N VAL A 663 -10.68 -57.13 -8.83
CA VAL A 663 -10.70 -57.11 -10.30
C VAL A 663 -9.62 -56.14 -10.82
N ARG A 664 -8.71 -56.67 -11.64
CA ARG A 664 -7.68 -55.94 -12.39
C ARG A 664 -8.30 -55.22 -13.60
N ARG A 665 -7.87 -53.99 -13.91
CA ARG A 665 -7.08 -53.65 -15.12
C ARG A 665 -6.80 -52.15 -15.28
N ARG A 666 -5.51 -51.89 -15.50
CA ARG A 666 -4.85 -50.91 -16.39
C ARG A 666 -4.83 -49.41 -16.03
N CYS A 667 -3.65 -49.03 -15.53
CA CYS A 667 -2.75 -48.01 -16.08
C CYS A 667 -3.36 -46.73 -16.68
N LEU A 668 -3.28 -45.64 -15.92
CA LEU A 668 -2.62 -44.43 -16.43
C LEU A 668 -1.75 -43.83 -15.32
N ARG A 669 -0.47 -43.70 -15.63
CA ARG A 669 0.61 -43.25 -14.77
C ARG A 669 0.68 -41.72 -14.89
N CYS A 670 -0.13 -40.99 -14.14
CA CYS A 670 0.08 -39.55 -13.99
C CYS A 670 1.24 -39.31 -13.02
N ARG A 671 2.42 -39.05 -13.57
CA ARG A 671 3.48 -38.34 -12.84
C ARG A 671 2.92 -36.95 -12.52
N LEU A 672 2.62 -36.72 -11.24
CA LEU A 672 2.61 -35.38 -10.67
C LEU A 672 4.02 -34.82 -10.80
N GLN A 673 4.22 -34.00 -11.83
CA GLN A 673 5.40 -33.18 -11.98
C GLN A 673 5.20 -31.98 -11.06
N SER A 674 5.98 -31.93 -9.99
CA SER A 674 6.10 -30.77 -9.12
C SER A 674 6.47 -29.55 -9.96
N CYS A 675 5.56 -28.60 -10.11
CA CYS A 675 5.90 -27.24 -10.52
C CYS A 675 6.58 -26.56 -9.34
N VAL A 676 7.90 -26.73 -9.26
CA VAL A 676 8.76 -25.98 -8.36
C VAL A 676 9.08 -24.64 -9.02
N TRP A 677 8.98 -23.57 -8.24
CA TRP A 677 9.39 -22.21 -8.57
C TRP A 677 10.70 -22.17 -9.37
N MET A 678 10.62 -21.68 -10.62
CA MET A 678 11.75 -21.13 -11.39
C MET A 678 11.39 -19.71 -11.84
#